data_AF-A0A916D075-F1
#
_entry.id   AF-A0A916D075-F1
#
_cell.length_a   1.000
_cell.length_b   1.000
_cell.length_c   1.000
_cell.angle_alpha   90.00
_cell.angle_beta   90.00
_cell.angle_gamma   90.00
#
_symmetry.space_group_name_H-M   'P 1'
#
loop_
_entity.id
_entity.type
_entity.pdbx_description
1 polymer ?
#
loop_
_entity_poly.entity_id
_entity_poly.type
_entity_poly.pdbx_seq_one_letter_code
_entity_poly.pdbx_strand_id
1 'polypeptide(L)'
;MKNLYLKLLSLLVIQAFAYQTAHAVMVQVGTLGTTTTSTTYTPYKTLWEDGRTQYLILASEIISNGGSAGQINSLAFNVSTAQAQVLNGFTIKMGSTALTSLTNTFQPNGGFTTCYTSNVPGTTIGWNTYMFSNGFNWNGIDNIIVEVCFDNASWTSNSGIHYNTLAFNSNTQVNADGQVGCSMAATGVYTQRPVMQLNILPPVADDAGIAIIESPTVPACNLLNVPILITMDNSGSDTLFTATVNWWVNGIPQTPYNFSDTILPYSSKTGVNIGTYTFNNNDFLAIKTTLPNGVIDLYNVNDSLDVIVATGLSGSYTISSGGDYPTFNDAVNDLNAFGVCGPTVFLVDNTTFNEQVILGYVNGTDSINTITFRGTGNNSKLIYNSTGTLDNYVIRFNNGDYYRIDSLTIENTGLTYSYVIELLNGSSNNEITNCTLRNDTNTTTTSTLKSIVYGIGSANTDNNNLYKNNLMQGGSVAFYLRGQSTSNLADGNVIEGNTFYKQYYQQAYLYYQRNIKVRDNKMNMLASYTGTTYSLYMWYCYDKMEITGNILTIKKPIGIHYSMYLGQCIGLNNKKGLIANNFIATTDTNNLSGTYGIYSTGNTYTDIVHNNFNLAHNTTGAYGIYLTGGGNANVLNNSLVLRKMGYGLYVASVGSINNSNHNNLYVPNGNVGYYNGVIQTTLNNWINNTGFDANSISVDPMYIDTFNLHTCEVGFVGSGINIANVTEDIDGEQRDSNKPYIGADVFFDLSADLLGAEVSKCPQDAITLEVQGDSTQILSYNWTPGNLTTPSISVNNAGWYYVTITTACGSATDSIEVINKPLPIASFNITTTNQLTAVFADASTNATSWTWNFGDGNSSTQQNPFHIYNQSGTYTVTLIACNDCGCDTTTQVVTVLANSIDENFLQNVVSIYPNPNKGEFTISMNGVASAQIEITTIQGQVVYTEKVIANGSINKNIHLNNATGMYFVKIIANEQTMISKVIVE
;
A
#
# COMPACT_ATOMS: atom_id res chain seq x y z
N MET A 1 -11.78 -9.61 -39.48
CA MET A 1 -10.69 -10.61 -39.47
C MET A 1 -11.03 -11.99 -40.11
N LYS A 2 -12.30 -12.30 -40.45
CA LYS A 2 -12.70 -13.56 -41.14
C LYS A 2 -12.13 -13.83 -42.56
N ASN A 3 -11.40 -12.90 -43.17
CA ASN A 3 -10.85 -13.04 -44.54
C ASN A 3 -9.40 -13.55 -44.60
N LEU A 4 -8.73 -13.76 -43.47
CA LEU A 4 -7.32 -14.16 -43.44
C LEU A 4 -7.14 -15.68 -43.65
N TYR A 5 -8.03 -16.50 -43.07
CA TYR A 5 -8.02 -17.96 -43.26
C TYR A 5 -8.27 -18.39 -44.72
N LEU A 6 -9.00 -17.59 -45.52
CA LEU A 6 -9.17 -17.86 -46.96
C LEU A 6 -7.98 -17.41 -47.82
N LYS A 7 -7.15 -16.47 -47.36
CA LYS A 7 -5.93 -16.06 -48.08
C LYS A 7 -4.77 -17.03 -47.89
N LEU A 8 -4.69 -17.72 -46.75
CA LEU A 8 -3.69 -18.78 -46.50
C LEU A 8 -3.81 -19.98 -47.45
N LEU A 9 -5.01 -20.25 -48.01
CA LEU A 9 -5.18 -21.31 -49.01
C LEU A 9 -4.78 -20.92 -50.45
N SER A 10 -4.47 -19.65 -50.73
CA SER A 10 -4.20 -19.15 -52.10
C SER A 10 -2.75 -18.78 -52.40
N LEU A 11 -1.81 -19.01 -51.47
CA LEU A 11 -0.36 -18.83 -51.69
C LEU A 11 0.45 -20.15 -51.75
N LEU A 12 -0.22 -21.30 -51.87
CA LEU A 12 0.40 -22.61 -52.03
C LEU A 12 0.89 -22.91 -53.47
N VAL A 13 1.22 -21.87 -54.23
CA VAL A 13 1.75 -21.96 -55.59
C VAL A 13 3.08 -21.22 -55.63
N ILE A 14 4.16 -21.91 -55.27
CA ILE A 14 5.50 -21.91 -55.89
C ILE A 14 6.33 -22.88 -55.04
N GLN A 15 6.37 -24.15 -55.47
CA GLN A 15 7.50 -25.06 -55.20
C GLN A 15 7.37 -26.24 -56.16
N ALA A 16 7.74 -25.99 -57.41
CA ALA A 16 7.96 -27.03 -58.41
C ALA A 16 9.36 -26.81 -58.99
N PHE A 17 10.39 -27.26 -58.27
CA PHE A 17 11.70 -27.53 -58.82
C PHE A 17 12.20 -28.88 -58.30
N ALA A 18 12.90 -29.59 -59.19
CA ALA A 18 13.25 -30.99 -59.07
C ALA A 18 13.99 -31.31 -57.76
N TYR A 19 13.42 -32.24 -56.99
CA TYR A 19 14.07 -32.89 -55.86
C TYR A 19 15.24 -33.72 -56.38
N GLN A 20 16.45 -33.36 -55.97
CA GLN A 20 17.58 -34.29 -56.00
C GLN A 20 17.98 -34.51 -54.53
N THR A 21 17.26 -35.42 -53.88
CA THR A 21 17.60 -35.87 -52.54
C THR A 21 18.98 -36.50 -52.58
N ALA A 22 19.88 -36.12 -51.66
CA ALA A 22 20.98 -36.98 -51.28
C ALA A 22 20.41 -38.38 -51.01
N HIS A 23 20.76 -39.36 -51.84
CA HIS A 23 20.19 -40.69 -51.74
C HIS A 23 20.74 -41.35 -50.48
N ALA A 24 19.88 -41.54 -49.48
CA ALA A 24 20.23 -42.27 -48.29
C ALA A 24 20.59 -43.72 -48.65
N VAL A 25 21.70 -44.21 -48.10
CA VAL A 25 22.23 -45.55 -48.37
C VAL A 25 21.71 -46.50 -47.31
N MET A 26 20.96 -47.52 -47.73
CA MET A 26 20.48 -48.57 -46.86
C MET A 26 21.58 -49.62 -46.65
N VAL A 27 22.22 -49.61 -45.48
CA VAL A 27 23.31 -50.52 -45.12
C VAL A 27 22.77 -51.67 -44.28
N GLN A 28 22.75 -52.87 -44.84
CA GLN A 28 22.43 -54.08 -44.08
C GLN A 28 23.67 -54.57 -43.33
N VAL A 29 23.47 -54.90 -42.07
CA VAL A 29 24.51 -55.34 -41.15
C VAL A 29 24.11 -56.75 -40.68
N GLY A 30 24.81 -57.76 -41.22
CA GLY A 30 24.47 -59.18 -41.07
C GLY A 30 23.79 -59.80 -42.30
N THR A 31 23.57 -61.11 -42.28
CA THR A 31 22.93 -61.87 -43.37
C THR A 31 21.67 -62.60 -42.89
N LEU A 32 20.60 -62.56 -43.69
CA LEU A 32 19.35 -63.25 -43.39
C LEU A 32 19.54 -64.77 -43.58
N GLY A 33 19.31 -65.55 -42.51
CA GLY A 33 19.35 -67.01 -42.58
C GLY A 33 18.88 -67.66 -41.28
N THR A 34 19.71 -67.63 -40.25
CA THR A 34 19.40 -68.20 -38.93
C THR A 34 18.36 -67.38 -38.19
N THR A 35 17.37 -68.05 -37.59
CA THR A 35 16.29 -67.43 -36.81
C THR A 35 16.26 -67.95 -35.37
N THR A 36 15.73 -67.14 -34.46
CA THR A 36 15.51 -67.53 -33.06
C THR A 36 14.26 -66.86 -32.51
N THR A 37 13.64 -67.47 -31.51
CA THR A 37 12.68 -66.82 -30.60
C THR A 37 13.25 -66.66 -29.18
N SER A 38 14.56 -66.86 -29.03
CA SER A 38 15.29 -66.68 -27.77
C SER A 38 15.25 -65.23 -27.30
N THR A 39 15.29 -65.06 -25.97
CA THR A 39 15.38 -63.78 -25.28
C THR A 39 16.79 -63.18 -25.24
N THR A 40 17.77 -63.90 -25.78
CA THR A 40 19.18 -63.67 -25.46
C THR A 40 19.86 -62.60 -26.30
N TYR A 41 19.33 -62.31 -27.49
CA TYR A 41 19.92 -61.32 -28.39
C TYR A 41 18.85 -60.63 -29.24
N THR A 42 17.57 -60.82 -28.95
CA THR A 42 16.49 -60.10 -29.61
C THR A 42 16.31 -58.70 -28.99
N PRO A 43 15.99 -57.67 -29.80
CA PRO A 43 15.55 -56.37 -29.27
C PRO A 43 14.11 -56.44 -28.73
N TYR A 44 13.38 -57.54 -28.99
CA TYR A 44 11.96 -57.76 -28.69
C TYR A 44 11.75 -58.89 -27.69
N LYS A 45 12.41 -58.78 -26.54
CA LYS A 45 12.53 -59.84 -25.54
C LYS A 45 11.48 -59.73 -24.46
N THR A 46 10.26 -59.99 -24.86
CA THR A 46 9.04 -59.79 -24.08
C THR A 46 8.69 -60.94 -23.13
N LEU A 47 9.47 -62.03 -23.04
CA LEU A 47 9.27 -63.06 -21.99
C LEU A 47 9.52 -62.53 -20.55
N TRP A 48 10.04 -61.31 -20.43
CA TRP A 48 10.08 -60.52 -19.20
C TRP A 48 9.42 -59.17 -19.45
N GLU A 49 9.02 -58.50 -18.37
CA GLU A 49 8.43 -57.16 -18.42
C GLU A 49 9.42 -56.14 -19.01
N ASP A 50 10.70 -56.20 -18.63
CA ASP A 50 11.67 -55.17 -18.96
C ASP A 50 12.95 -55.75 -19.57
N GLY A 51 13.52 -55.03 -20.55
CA GLY A 51 14.69 -55.46 -21.29
C GLY A 51 15.67 -54.33 -21.59
N ARG A 52 16.97 -54.64 -21.55
CA ARG A 52 18.04 -53.76 -22.06
C ARG A 52 19.10 -54.56 -22.80
N THR A 53 19.55 -54.01 -23.92
CA THR A 53 20.59 -54.61 -24.77
C THR A 53 21.48 -53.56 -25.38
N GLN A 54 22.77 -53.88 -25.53
CA GLN A 54 23.70 -53.16 -26.38
C GLN A 54 24.24 -54.10 -27.47
N TYR A 55 24.17 -53.63 -28.70
CA TYR A 55 24.68 -54.31 -29.88
C TYR A 55 25.87 -53.56 -30.44
N LEU A 56 26.99 -54.25 -30.64
CA LEU A 56 28.19 -53.69 -31.28
C LEU A 56 28.18 -53.97 -32.78
N ILE A 57 28.30 -52.90 -33.57
CA ILE A 57 28.47 -52.93 -35.02
C ILE A 57 29.84 -52.36 -35.36
N LEU A 58 30.67 -53.11 -36.08
CA LEU A 58 31.99 -52.61 -36.45
C LEU A 58 31.89 -51.65 -37.65
N ALA A 59 32.68 -50.58 -37.66
CA ALA A 59 32.77 -49.64 -38.77
C ALA A 59 33.07 -50.35 -40.08
N SER A 60 34.00 -51.32 -40.06
CA SER A 60 34.34 -52.16 -41.21
C SER A 60 33.15 -52.94 -41.77
N GLU A 61 32.19 -53.34 -40.93
CA GLU A 61 30.98 -54.03 -41.35
C GLU A 61 30.04 -53.08 -42.10
N ILE A 62 29.90 -51.84 -41.62
CA ILE A 62 29.09 -50.81 -42.25
C ILE A 62 29.71 -50.39 -43.60
N ILE A 63 31.02 -50.15 -43.63
CA ILE A 63 31.76 -49.73 -44.83
C ILE A 63 31.72 -50.81 -45.91
N SER A 64 31.96 -52.07 -45.55
CA SER A 64 31.94 -53.18 -46.52
C SER A 64 30.57 -53.44 -47.14
N ASN A 65 29.48 -52.99 -46.48
CA ASN A 65 28.12 -53.05 -46.99
C ASN A 65 27.67 -51.72 -47.66
N GLY A 66 28.63 -50.89 -48.08
CA GLY A 66 28.38 -49.68 -48.86
C GLY A 66 28.11 -48.41 -48.06
N GLY A 67 28.20 -48.46 -46.73
CA GLY A 67 28.07 -47.29 -45.87
C GLY A 67 29.28 -46.35 -45.95
N SER A 68 29.04 -45.08 -45.66
CA SER A 68 30.07 -44.04 -45.50
C SER A 68 29.73 -43.18 -44.29
N ALA A 69 30.62 -42.27 -43.88
CA ALA A 69 30.29 -41.28 -42.84
C ALA A 69 28.98 -40.56 -43.19
N GLY A 70 28.20 -40.19 -42.18
CA GLY A 70 26.89 -39.57 -42.38
C GLY A 70 25.92 -39.72 -41.22
N GLN A 71 24.77 -39.08 -41.36
CA GLN A 71 23.71 -39.14 -40.37
C GLN A 71 22.87 -40.41 -40.57
N ILE A 72 22.80 -41.24 -39.54
CA ILE A 72 21.91 -42.40 -39.51
C ILE A 72 20.52 -41.92 -39.08
N ASN A 73 19.53 -42.07 -39.95
CA ASN A 73 18.17 -41.54 -39.75
C ASN A 73 17.11 -42.60 -39.47
N SER A 74 17.46 -43.88 -39.63
CA SER A 74 16.62 -44.96 -39.15
C SER A 74 17.44 -46.23 -38.89
N LEU A 75 16.93 -47.05 -37.99
CA LEU A 75 17.40 -48.39 -37.74
C LEU A 75 16.23 -49.37 -37.89
N ALA A 76 16.46 -50.50 -38.56
CA ALA A 76 15.51 -51.60 -38.63
C ALA A 76 16.11 -52.90 -38.12
N PHE A 77 15.24 -53.77 -37.56
CA PHE A 77 15.57 -55.15 -37.22
C PHE A 77 14.71 -56.10 -38.06
N ASN A 78 15.28 -57.22 -38.49
CA ASN A 78 14.53 -58.20 -39.29
C ASN A 78 13.87 -59.27 -38.41
N VAL A 79 12.54 -59.29 -38.43
CA VAL A 79 11.69 -60.17 -37.62
C VAL A 79 11.23 -61.37 -38.45
N SER A 80 11.50 -62.58 -37.97
CA SER A 80 11.09 -63.85 -38.58
C SER A 80 9.71 -64.33 -38.10
N THR A 81 9.30 -63.93 -36.88
CA THR A 81 8.01 -64.30 -36.28
C THR A 81 7.45 -63.11 -35.52
N ALA A 82 6.33 -62.56 -35.97
CA ALA A 82 5.68 -61.40 -35.38
C ALA A 82 4.98 -61.69 -34.05
N GLN A 83 4.88 -60.68 -33.18
CA GLN A 83 4.09 -60.69 -31.95
C GLN A 83 3.31 -59.38 -31.79
N ALA A 84 2.08 -59.46 -31.30
CA ALA A 84 1.15 -58.33 -31.24
C ALA A 84 1.23 -57.50 -29.94
N GLN A 85 2.20 -57.75 -29.07
CA GLN A 85 2.29 -57.01 -27.79
C GLN A 85 2.89 -55.63 -27.99
N VAL A 86 2.29 -54.64 -27.34
CA VAL A 86 2.82 -53.28 -27.24
C VAL A 86 4.12 -53.26 -26.43
N LEU A 87 5.19 -52.68 -26.99
CA LEU A 87 6.43 -52.35 -26.29
C LEU A 87 6.36 -50.90 -25.81
N ASN A 88 6.14 -50.70 -24.51
CA ASN A 88 6.01 -49.38 -23.90
C ASN A 88 7.39 -48.77 -23.65
N GLY A 89 7.53 -47.48 -23.94
CA GLY A 89 8.80 -46.76 -23.75
C GLY A 89 9.95 -47.30 -24.59
N PHE A 90 9.68 -48.00 -25.70
CA PHE A 90 10.71 -48.59 -26.55
C PHE A 90 11.66 -47.51 -27.07
N THR A 91 12.91 -47.59 -26.62
CA THR A 91 13.92 -46.56 -26.80
C THR A 91 15.14 -47.13 -27.50
N ILE A 92 15.63 -46.41 -28.50
CA ILE A 92 16.87 -46.69 -29.23
C ILE A 92 17.84 -45.54 -28.97
N LYS A 93 19.04 -45.88 -28.48
CA LYS A 93 20.17 -44.93 -28.36
C LYS A 93 21.36 -45.42 -29.16
N MET A 94 22.14 -44.50 -29.69
CA MET A 94 23.35 -44.82 -30.46
C MET A 94 24.55 -44.04 -29.97
N GLY A 95 25.72 -44.67 -29.98
CA GLY A 95 26.98 -44.04 -29.59
C GLY A 95 28.18 -44.61 -30.34
N SER A 96 29.19 -43.77 -30.54
CA SER A 96 30.47 -44.17 -31.11
C SER A 96 31.35 -44.87 -30.07
N THR A 97 32.15 -45.84 -30.50
CA THR A 97 33.08 -46.57 -29.63
C THR A 97 34.31 -47.04 -30.40
N ALA A 98 35.44 -47.15 -29.69
CA ALA A 98 36.64 -47.82 -30.19
C ALA A 98 36.63 -49.33 -29.91
N LEU A 99 35.64 -49.85 -29.18
CA LEU A 99 35.56 -51.28 -28.82
C LEU A 99 35.38 -52.16 -30.05
N THR A 100 36.12 -53.27 -30.09
CA THR A 100 35.98 -54.32 -31.12
C THR A 100 35.27 -55.58 -30.60
N SER A 101 34.99 -55.64 -29.30
CA SER A 101 34.24 -56.70 -28.63
C SER A 101 33.64 -56.17 -27.33
N LEU A 102 32.40 -56.56 -27.02
CA LEU A 102 31.74 -56.21 -25.77
C LEU A 102 32.17 -57.11 -24.59
N THR A 103 31.97 -56.60 -23.39
CA THR A 103 32.14 -57.32 -22.11
C THR A 103 30.80 -57.43 -21.39
N ASN A 104 30.76 -58.12 -20.25
CA ASN A 104 29.56 -58.21 -19.42
C ASN A 104 29.29 -56.93 -18.62
N THR A 105 29.34 -55.77 -19.27
CA THR A 105 29.08 -54.45 -18.72
C THR A 105 28.59 -53.53 -19.83
N PHE A 106 27.46 -52.86 -19.62
CA PHE A 106 26.98 -51.86 -20.56
C PHE A 106 27.93 -50.67 -20.62
N GLN A 107 28.19 -50.18 -21.83
CA GLN A 107 28.90 -48.92 -22.01
C GLN A 107 28.02 -47.78 -21.48
N PRO A 108 28.62 -46.79 -20.80
CA PRO A 108 27.86 -45.71 -20.16
C PRO A 108 27.14 -44.85 -21.21
N ASN A 109 25.91 -44.46 -20.89
CA ASN A 109 25.05 -43.65 -21.76
C ASN A 109 25.47 -42.16 -21.83
N GLY A 110 26.51 -41.76 -21.10
CA GLY A 110 27.05 -40.40 -21.13
C GLY A 110 27.74 -40.13 -22.47
N GLY A 111 26.96 -39.67 -23.45
CA GLY A 111 27.43 -39.40 -24.82
C GLY A 111 26.66 -40.15 -25.90
N PHE A 112 25.64 -40.95 -25.57
CA PHE A 112 24.78 -41.59 -26.59
C PHE A 112 23.64 -40.65 -27.00
N THR A 113 23.35 -40.60 -28.30
CA THR A 113 22.20 -39.88 -28.85
C THR A 113 20.94 -40.73 -28.66
N THR A 114 19.92 -40.19 -28.00
CA THR A 114 18.58 -40.81 -27.99
C THR A 114 17.92 -40.58 -29.34
N CYS A 115 17.86 -41.63 -30.15
CA CYS A 115 17.44 -41.56 -31.55
C CYS A 115 15.93 -41.74 -31.70
N TYR A 116 15.34 -42.64 -30.91
CA TYR A 116 13.93 -42.97 -30.96
C TYR A 116 13.41 -43.31 -29.56
N THR A 117 12.23 -42.79 -29.20
CA THR A 117 11.45 -43.22 -28.03
C THR A 117 9.97 -43.15 -28.37
N SER A 118 9.26 -44.28 -28.33
CA SER A 118 7.81 -44.33 -28.49
C SER A 118 7.25 -45.69 -28.02
N ASN A 119 5.94 -45.77 -27.83
CA ASN A 119 5.24 -47.05 -27.68
C ASN A 119 5.12 -47.72 -29.05
N VAL A 120 5.59 -48.96 -29.18
CA VAL A 120 5.52 -49.74 -30.43
C VAL A 120 4.37 -50.75 -30.33
N PRO A 121 3.36 -50.73 -31.21
CA PRO A 121 2.14 -51.53 -31.05
C PRO A 121 2.32 -53.06 -31.24
N GLY A 122 3.52 -53.51 -31.63
CA GLY A 122 3.87 -54.90 -31.91
C GLY A 122 4.87 -54.99 -33.06
N THR A 123 5.38 -56.19 -33.34
CA THR A 123 6.28 -56.43 -34.48
C THR A 123 5.54 -57.05 -35.65
N THR A 124 6.01 -56.81 -36.88
CA THR A 124 5.53 -57.46 -38.11
C THR A 124 6.60 -58.36 -38.70
N ILE A 125 6.24 -59.35 -39.53
CA ILE A 125 7.26 -60.18 -40.21
C ILE A 125 7.99 -59.31 -41.24
N GLY A 126 9.33 -59.36 -41.25
CA GLY A 126 10.20 -58.56 -42.10
C GLY A 126 10.88 -57.41 -41.36
N TRP A 127 11.22 -56.33 -42.09
CA TRP A 127 11.92 -55.18 -41.54
C TRP A 127 11.01 -54.30 -40.69
N ASN A 128 11.27 -54.25 -39.39
CA ASN A 128 10.62 -53.31 -38.47
C ASN A 128 11.51 -52.09 -38.34
N THR A 129 11.14 -51.01 -39.01
CA THR A 129 11.96 -49.80 -39.17
C THR A 129 11.53 -48.70 -38.19
N TYR A 130 12.51 -48.12 -37.50
CA TYR A 130 12.32 -47.01 -36.56
C TYR A 130 12.96 -45.75 -37.12
N MET A 131 12.12 -44.79 -37.48
CA MET A 131 12.56 -43.47 -37.95
C MET A 131 13.02 -42.63 -36.76
N PHE A 132 14.22 -42.08 -36.83
CA PHE A 132 14.78 -41.33 -35.73
C PHE A 132 14.19 -39.93 -35.64
N SER A 133 13.86 -39.52 -34.41
CA SER A 133 13.51 -38.14 -34.08
C SER A 133 14.75 -37.24 -34.01
N ASN A 134 15.89 -37.81 -33.64
CA ASN A 134 17.22 -37.21 -33.70
C ASN A 134 18.16 -38.17 -34.41
N GLY A 135 18.67 -37.81 -35.58
CA GLY A 135 19.64 -38.62 -36.32
C GLY A 135 20.95 -38.82 -35.53
N PHE A 136 21.65 -39.94 -35.78
CA PHE A 136 22.96 -40.19 -35.19
C PHE A 136 24.08 -39.89 -36.20
N ASN A 137 24.90 -38.89 -35.92
CA ASN A 137 26.02 -38.51 -36.79
C ASN A 137 27.19 -39.49 -36.62
N TRP A 138 27.39 -40.35 -37.63
CA TRP A 138 28.48 -41.31 -37.66
C TRP A 138 29.66 -40.76 -38.46
N ASN A 139 30.86 -40.78 -37.86
CA ASN A 139 32.07 -40.23 -38.47
C ASN A 139 32.72 -41.14 -39.53
N GLY A 140 32.14 -42.31 -39.80
CA GLY A 140 32.67 -43.28 -40.76
C GLY A 140 33.91 -44.04 -40.29
N ILE A 141 34.38 -43.84 -39.05
CA ILE A 141 35.62 -44.43 -38.52
C ILE A 141 35.33 -45.28 -37.28
N ASP A 142 34.54 -44.76 -36.34
CA ASP A 142 34.28 -45.44 -35.06
C ASP A 142 33.29 -46.58 -35.23
N ASN A 143 33.41 -47.61 -34.36
CA ASN A 143 32.39 -48.64 -34.25
C ASN A 143 31.14 -48.04 -33.55
N ILE A 144 29.99 -48.66 -33.73
CA ILE A 144 28.72 -48.15 -33.22
C ILE A 144 28.17 -49.12 -32.16
N ILE A 145 27.71 -48.56 -31.05
CA ILE A 145 26.84 -49.26 -30.10
C ILE A 145 25.40 -48.80 -30.32
N VAL A 146 24.52 -49.77 -30.53
CA VAL A 146 23.06 -49.57 -30.51
C VAL A 146 22.54 -50.10 -29.19
N GLU A 147 21.99 -49.24 -28.36
CA GLU A 147 21.26 -49.62 -27.16
C GLU A 147 19.76 -49.66 -27.44
N VAL A 148 19.10 -50.74 -27.00
CA VAL A 148 17.64 -50.88 -27.01
C VAL A 148 17.17 -51.17 -25.59
N CYS A 149 16.17 -50.45 -25.13
CA CYS A 149 15.46 -50.73 -23.88
C CYS A 149 13.97 -50.43 -23.96
N PHE A 150 13.17 -51.09 -23.13
CA PHE A 150 11.73 -50.88 -22.99
C PHE A 150 11.26 -51.34 -21.61
N ASP A 151 10.10 -50.82 -21.19
CA ASP A 151 9.53 -51.05 -19.85
C ASP A 151 8.06 -51.48 -19.98
N ASN A 152 7.74 -52.78 -19.95
CA ASN A 152 6.35 -53.27 -20.05
C ASN A 152 5.76 -53.61 -18.68
N ALA A 153 4.43 -53.70 -18.62
CA ALA A 153 3.73 -54.11 -17.39
C ALA A 153 3.42 -55.61 -17.31
N SER A 154 3.75 -56.40 -18.34
CA SER A 154 3.45 -57.85 -18.39
C SER A 154 4.33 -58.57 -19.42
N TRP A 155 4.61 -59.85 -19.19
CA TRP A 155 5.34 -60.73 -20.11
C TRP A 155 4.46 -61.30 -21.25
N THR A 156 5.07 -61.64 -22.38
CA THR A 156 4.48 -62.42 -23.49
C THR A 156 5.55 -63.24 -24.23
N SER A 157 5.16 -63.94 -25.31
CA SER A 157 6.11 -64.57 -26.25
C SER A 157 7.00 -63.56 -26.99
N ASN A 158 8.29 -63.87 -27.16
CA ASN A 158 9.20 -63.01 -27.92
C ASN A 158 8.85 -62.96 -29.41
N SER A 159 9.20 -61.85 -30.04
CA SER A 159 9.28 -61.81 -31.51
C SER A 159 10.49 -62.60 -31.97
N GLY A 160 10.30 -63.43 -32.99
CA GLY A 160 11.39 -64.15 -33.64
C GLY A 160 12.21 -63.21 -34.51
N ILE A 161 13.54 -63.33 -34.48
CA ILE A 161 14.45 -62.48 -35.27
C ILE A 161 15.41 -63.30 -36.11
N HIS A 162 15.87 -62.72 -37.22
CA HIS A 162 17.08 -63.18 -37.88
C HIS A 162 18.32 -62.67 -37.12
N TYR A 163 19.30 -63.53 -36.92
CA TYR A 163 20.54 -63.20 -36.22
C TYR A 163 21.76 -63.84 -36.89
N ASN A 164 22.95 -63.32 -36.59
CA ASN A 164 24.22 -63.93 -36.97
C ASN A 164 25.09 -64.22 -35.73
N THR A 165 25.91 -65.26 -35.81
CA THR A 165 26.99 -65.53 -34.84
C THR A 165 28.28 -64.92 -35.35
N LEU A 166 28.92 -64.06 -34.56
CA LEU A 166 30.14 -63.33 -34.93
C LEU A 166 31.37 -63.87 -34.19
N ALA A 167 32.58 -63.49 -34.65
CA ALA A 167 33.85 -63.94 -34.05
C ALA A 167 34.22 -63.20 -32.75
N PHE A 168 33.41 -62.23 -32.34
CA PHE A 168 33.59 -61.39 -31.16
C PHE A 168 32.27 -61.25 -30.41
N ASN A 169 32.33 -60.80 -29.15
CA ASN A 169 31.12 -60.53 -28.38
C ASN A 169 30.44 -59.28 -28.94
N SER A 170 29.28 -59.46 -29.56
CA SER A 170 28.56 -58.43 -30.30
C SER A 170 27.29 -57.97 -29.61
N ASN A 171 26.94 -58.61 -28.49
CA ASN A 171 25.72 -58.35 -27.74
C ASN A 171 25.98 -58.47 -26.23
N THR A 172 25.57 -57.45 -25.47
CA THR A 172 25.54 -57.46 -24.01
C THR A 172 24.13 -57.09 -23.56
N GLN A 173 23.59 -57.77 -22.55
CA GLN A 173 22.17 -57.62 -22.24
C GLN A 173 21.75 -58.00 -20.81
N VAL A 174 20.52 -57.64 -20.47
CA VAL A 174 19.78 -58.02 -19.25
C VAL A 174 18.27 -57.99 -19.50
N ASN A 175 17.54 -58.84 -18.79
CA ASN A 175 16.08 -58.90 -18.75
C ASN A 175 15.65 -59.07 -17.29
N ALA A 176 14.56 -58.44 -16.86
CA ALA A 176 14.01 -58.56 -15.51
C ALA A 176 12.51 -58.23 -15.50
N ASP A 177 11.81 -58.62 -14.43
CA ASP A 177 10.43 -58.22 -14.19
C ASP A 177 10.37 -57.05 -13.19
N GLY A 178 9.50 -56.07 -13.44
CA GLY A 178 9.26 -54.91 -12.58
C GLY A 178 10.45 -53.98 -12.35
N GLN A 179 11.35 -53.83 -13.33
CA GLN A 179 12.53 -52.96 -13.27
C GLN A 179 12.46 -51.82 -14.29
N VAL A 180 13.21 -50.74 -14.08
CA VAL A 180 13.36 -49.71 -15.13
C VAL A 180 14.40 -50.18 -16.13
N GLY A 181 13.94 -50.65 -17.29
CA GLY A 181 14.72 -51.35 -18.31
C GLY A 181 15.96 -50.57 -18.74
N CYS A 182 15.83 -49.29 -19.07
CA CYS A 182 16.96 -48.46 -19.51
C CYS A 182 18.04 -48.20 -18.43
N SER A 183 17.81 -48.61 -17.17
CA SER A 183 18.75 -48.44 -16.06
C SER A 183 19.36 -49.75 -15.56
N MET A 184 18.97 -50.90 -16.13
CA MET A 184 19.43 -52.22 -15.68
C MET A 184 20.92 -52.46 -15.98
N ALA A 185 21.59 -53.23 -15.11
CA ALA A 185 22.98 -53.68 -15.28
C ALA A 185 23.06 -54.96 -16.12
N ALA A 186 24.13 -55.12 -16.91
CA ALA A 186 24.31 -56.27 -17.79
C ALA A 186 24.49 -57.58 -17.00
N THR A 187 23.85 -58.67 -17.47
CA THR A 187 23.95 -60.01 -16.87
C THR A 187 24.49 -61.07 -17.82
N GLY A 188 24.53 -60.80 -19.13
CA GLY A 188 25.14 -61.69 -20.11
C GLY A 188 25.78 -60.96 -21.29
N VAL A 189 26.76 -61.63 -21.90
CA VAL A 189 27.45 -61.21 -23.12
C VAL A 189 27.53 -62.39 -24.10
N TYR A 190 27.29 -62.12 -25.38
CA TYR A 190 27.09 -63.12 -26.42
C TYR A 190 27.74 -62.70 -27.74
N THR A 191 28.07 -63.69 -28.56
CA THR A 191 28.62 -63.48 -29.91
C THR A 191 27.52 -63.33 -30.98
N GLN A 192 26.26 -63.54 -30.61
CA GLN A 192 25.10 -63.42 -31.49
C GLN A 192 24.48 -62.02 -31.45
N ARG A 193 24.14 -61.47 -32.63
CA ARG A 193 23.48 -60.16 -32.79
C ARG A 193 22.40 -60.23 -33.89
N PRO A 194 21.28 -59.48 -33.78
CA PRO A 194 20.26 -59.43 -34.81
C PRO A 194 20.79 -58.84 -36.11
N VAL A 195 20.19 -59.26 -37.23
CA VAL A 195 20.38 -58.61 -38.51
C VAL A 195 19.70 -57.24 -38.46
N MET A 196 20.48 -56.21 -38.78
CA MET A 196 20.06 -54.81 -38.72
C MET A 196 20.17 -54.13 -40.07
N GLN A 197 19.41 -53.06 -40.28
CA GLN A 197 19.53 -52.20 -41.46
C GLN A 197 19.59 -50.73 -41.01
N LEU A 198 20.64 -50.03 -41.42
CA LEU A 198 20.88 -48.62 -41.14
C LEU A 198 20.54 -47.80 -42.38
N ASN A 199 19.82 -46.70 -42.22
CA ASN A 199 19.64 -45.72 -43.29
C ASN A 199 20.60 -44.56 -43.08
N ILE A 200 21.69 -44.52 -43.84
CA ILE A 200 22.77 -43.53 -43.68
C ILE A 200 22.65 -42.47 -44.77
N LEU A 201 22.40 -41.23 -44.35
CA LEU A 201 22.46 -40.06 -45.21
C LEU A 201 23.90 -39.51 -45.20
N PRO A 202 24.63 -39.51 -46.32
CA PRO A 202 25.96 -38.91 -46.38
C PRO A 202 25.93 -37.43 -45.96
N PRO A 203 26.99 -36.89 -45.31
CA PRO A 203 27.04 -35.49 -44.95
C PRO A 203 26.99 -34.63 -46.23
N VAL A 204 26.15 -33.61 -46.18
CA VAL A 204 26.10 -32.57 -47.21
C VAL A 204 27.21 -31.59 -46.88
N ALA A 205 28.11 -31.33 -47.84
CA ALA A 205 29.28 -30.48 -47.59
C ALA A 205 28.82 -29.05 -47.26
N ASP A 206 28.01 -28.47 -48.13
CA ASP A 206 27.53 -27.09 -48.06
C ASP A 206 26.01 -27.08 -47.82
N ASP A 207 25.58 -26.67 -46.62
CA ASP A 207 24.17 -26.60 -46.20
C ASP A 207 23.98 -25.39 -45.26
N ALA A 208 23.33 -24.35 -45.78
CA ALA A 208 23.06 -23.11 -45.06
C ALA A 208 21.56 -22.95 -44.79
N GLY A 209 21.18 -22.86 -43.51
CA GLY A 209 19.80 -22.70 -43.07
C GLY A 209 19.51 -21.38 -42.36
N ILE A 210 18.24 -21.19 -42.01
CA ILE A 210 17.75 -20.10 -41.16
C ILE A 210 17.15 -20.71 -39.90
N ALA A 211 17.76 -20.44 -38.75
CA ALA A 211 17.28 -20.96 -37.47
C ALA A 211 16.14 -20.10 -36.88
N ILE A 212 16.29 -18.77 -36.91
CA ILE A 212 15.37 -17.83 -36.22
C ILE A 212 15.28 -16.51 -37.00
N ILE A 213 14.08 -15.92 -37.08
CA ILE A 213 13.91 -14.48 -37.38
C ILE A 213 13.93 -13.74 -36.04
N GLU A 214 15.02 -13.03 -35.75
CA GLU A 214 15.21 -12.30 -34.49
C GLU A 214 14.45 -10.96 -34.48
N SER A 215 14.34 -10.33 -35.66
CA SER A 215 13.57 -9.10 -35.87
C SER A 215 12.97 -9.10 -37.27
N PRO A 216 11.71 -8.64 -37.46
CA PRO A 216 10.81 -8.08 -36.44
C PRO A 216 10.35 -9.09 -35.39
N THR A 217 10.26 -8.65 -34.12
CA THR A 217 9.57 -9.40 -33.06
C THR A 217 8.05 -9.23 -33.24
N VAL A 218 7.26 -10.20 -32.76
CA VAL A 218 5.81 -10.08 -32.67
C VAL A 218 5.41 -10.01 -31.19
N PRO A 219 4.77 -8.92 -30.72
CA PRO A 219 4.37 -7.72 -31.47
C PRO A 219 5.52 -6.88 -32.02
N ALA A 220 5.29 -6.27 -33.18
CA ALA A 220 6.12 -5.20 -33.71
C ALA A 220 5.52 -3.84 -33.33
N CYS A 221 5.98 -3.24 -32.23
CA CYS A 221 5.45 -1.96 -31.74
C CYS A 221 5.95 -0.73 -32.51
N ASN A 222 6.94 -0.93 -33.37
CA ASN A 222 7.32 0.03 -34.40
C ASN A 222 7.38 -0.70 -35.74
N LEU A 223 6.67 -0.18 -36.74
CA LEU A 223 6.70 -0.71 -38.11
C LEU A 223 7.55 0.12 -39.07
N LEU A 224 8.10 1.25 -38.63
CA LEU A 224 8.90 2.14 -39.46
C LEU A 224 10.38 1.74 -39.39
N ASN A 225 10.99 1.52 -40.57
CA ASN A 225 12.41 1.20 -40.74
C ASN A 225 12.90 0.07 -39.81
N VAL A 226 12.14 -1.00 -39.72
CA VAL A 226 12.43 -2.14 -38.84
C VAL A 226 13.61 -2.93 -39.41
N PRO A 227 14.69 -3.16 -38.62
CA PRO A 227 15.79 -4.02 -39.05
C PRO A 227 15.33 -5.47 -39.11
N ILE A 228 15.81 -6.21 -40.11
CA ILE A 228 15.52 -7.63 -40.28
C ILE A 228 16.78 -8.40 -39.87
N LEU A 229 16.70 -8.99 -38.69
CA LEU A 229 17.80 -9.73 -38.07
C LEU A 229 17.45 -11.22 -38.08
N ILE A 230 18.41 -12.06 -38.47
CA ILE A 230 18.24 -13.52 -38.49
C ILE A 230 19.40 -14.23 -37.80
N THR A 231 19.10 -15.42 -37.29
CA THR A 231 20.09 -16.44 -36.96
C THR A 231 20.29 -17.33 -38.18
N MET A 232 21.46 -17.27 -38.80
CA MET A 232 21.85 -18.22 -39.86
C MET A 232 22.46 -19.47 -39.24
N ASP A 233 22.21 -20.63 -39.84
CA ASP A 233 22.74 -21.92 -39.39
C ASP A 233 23.59 -22.57 -40.49
N ASN A 234 24.64 -23.28 -40.11
CA ASN A 234 25.41 -24.15 -40.99
C ASN A 234 25.20 -25.59 -40.55
N SER A 235 24.33 -26.32 -41.25
CA SER A 235 24.06 -27.74 -41.01
C SER A 235 24.99 -28.65 -41.83
N GLY A 236 25.85 -28.07 -42.68
CA GLY A 236 26.82 -28.77 -43.50
C GLY A 236 28.09 -29.20 -42.76
N SER A 237 28.83 -30.12 -43.37
CA SER A 237 30.14 -30.58 -42.84
C SER A 237 31.29 -29.60 -43.13
N ASP A 238 31.14 -28.74 -44.14
CA ASP A 238 32.14 -27.73 -44.49
C ASP A 238 31.84 -26.42 -43.75
N THR A 239 32.88 -25.61 -43.55
CA THR A 239 32.70 -24.28 -42.96
C THR A 239 31.98 -23.38 -43.96
N LEU A 240 30.89 -22.74 -43.54
CA LEU A 240 30.15 -21.81 -44.38
C LEU A 240 30.83 -20.43 -44.36
N PHE A 241 31.27 -19.97 -45.54
CA PHE A 241 31.89 -18.66 -45.75
C PHE A 241 30.95 -17.68 -46.45
N THR A 242 30.12 -18.18 -47.37
CA THR A 242 29.20 -17.35 -48.16
C THR A 242 27.85 -18.02 -48.33
N ALA A 243 26.78 -17.25 -48.38
CA ALA A 243 25.45 -17.71 -48.79
C ALA A 243 24.63 -16.53 -49.30
N THR A 244 23.64 -16.77 -50.16
CA THR A 244 22.70 -15.74 -50.60
C THR A 244 21.41 -15.87 -49.80
N VAL A 245 21.05 -14.83 -49.05
CA VAL A 245 19.80 -14.72 -48.31
C VAL A 245 18.80 -13.91 -49.14
N ASN A 246 17.82 -14.59 -49.70
CA ASN A 246 16.69 -13.99 -50.40
C ASN A 246 15.56 -13.73 -49.41
N TRP A 247 14.82 -12.65 -49.59
CA TRP A 247 13.69 -12.35 -48.72
C TRP A 247 12.60 -11.59 -49.46
N TRP A 248 11.37 -11.73 -48.98
CA TRP A 248 10.15 -11.21 -49.58
C TRP A 248 9.28 -10.58 -48.52
N VAL A 249 8.59 -9.49 -48.90
CA VAL A 249 7.48 -8.94 -48.11
C VAL A 249 6.21 -9.04 -48.96
N ASN A 250 5.19 -9.72 -48.45
CA ASN A 250 3.93 -10.00 -49.16
C ASN A 250 4.15 -10.65 -50.54
N GLY A 251 5.14 -11.53 -50.64
CA GLY A 251 5.54 -12.16 -51.90
C GLY A 251 6.32 -11.26 -52.87
N ILE A 252 6.57 -10.00 -52.52
CA ILE A 252 7.39 -9.08 -53.32
C ILE A 252 8.86 -9.26 -52.94
N PRO A 253 9.73 -9.70 -53.88
CA PRO A 253 11.16 -9.90 -53.61
C PRO A 253 11.84 -8.59 -53.25
N GLN A 254 12.72 -8.66 -52.26
CA GLN A 254 13.58 -7.56 -51.84
C GLN A 254 15.01 -7.78 -52.33
N THR A 255 15.90 -6.80 -52.09
CA THR A 255 17.30 -6.92 -52.50
C THR A 255 17.97 -8.05 -51.71
N PRO A 256 18.50 -9.11 -52.37
CA PRO A 256 19.15 -10.21 -51.66
C PRO A 256 20.36 -9.75 -50.86
N TYR A 257 20.53 -10.33 -49.68
CA TYR A 257 21.72 -10.11 -48.84
C TYR A 257 22.74 -11.21 -49.10
N ASN A 258 23.96 -10.84 -49.47
CA ASN A 258 25.05 -11.79 -49.65
C ASN A 258 25.82 -11.92 -48.33
N PHE A 259 25.61 -13.03 -47.64
CA PHE A 259 26.37 -13.37 -46.44
C PHE A 259 27.83 -13.61 -46.81
N SER A 260 28.75 -13.05 -46.01
CA SER A 260 30.20 -13.11 -46.18
C SER A 260 30.85 -13.09 -44.79
N ASP A 261 30.82 -14.22 -44.10
CA ASP A 261 31.42 -14.40 -42.78
C ASP A 261 31.60 -15.91 -42.50
N THR A 262 32.16 -16.27 -41.35
CA THR A 262 32.42 -17.67 -40.98
C THR A 262 31.34 -18.23 -40.06
N ILE A 263 30.72 -19.34 -40.45
CA ILE A 263 29.93 -20.21 -39.57
C ILE A 263 30.54 -21.61 -39.61
N LEU A 264 31.03 -22.09 -38.46
CA LEU A 264 31.66 -23.41 -38.36
C LEU A 264 30.64 -24.52 -38.66
N PRO A 265 31.09 -25.73 -39.05
CA PRO A 265 30.20 -26.87 -39.26
C PRO A 265 29.32 -27.12 -38.04
N TYR A 266 28.03 -27.37 -38.27
CA TYR A 266 27.03 -27.65 -37.22
C TYR A 266 26.92 -26.54 -36.17
N SER A 267 27.01 -25.29 -36.60
CA SER A 267 26.93 -24.12 -35.72
C SER A 267 26.10 -23.00 -36.35
N SER A 268 25.70 -22.02 -35.53
CA SER A 268 24.86 -20.91 -35.94
C SER A 268 25.47 -19.55 -35.62
N LYS A 269 25.00 -18.52 -36.32
CA LYS A 269 25.39 -17.12 -36.16
C LYS A 269 24.17 -16.23 -36.01
N THR A 270 24.07 -15.56 -34.87
CA THR A 270 23.00 -14.62 -34.53
C THR A 270 23.31 -13.20 -35.02
N GLY A 271 22.29 -12.36 -35.11
CA GLY A 271 22.40 -10.93 -35.41
C GLY A 271 22.77 -10.60 -36.86
N VAL A 272 22.53 -11.51 -37.81
CA VAL A 272 22.78 -11.23 -39.23
C VAL A 272 21.71 -10.27 -39.74
N ASN A 273 22.11 -9.02 -39.98
CA ASN A 273 21.22 -7.98 -40.51
C ASN A 273 21.15 -8.04 -42.04
N ILE A 274 20.00 -8.43 -42.57
CA ILE A 274 19.78 -8.59 -44.01
C ILE A 274 19.12 -7.36 -44.67
N GLY A 275 18.76 -6.35 -43.88
CA GLY A 275 18.18 -5.11 -44.38
C GLY A 275 17.25 -4.43 -43.37
N THR A 276 16.60 -3.34 -43.83
CA THR A 276 15.54 -2.65 -43.08
C THR A 276 14.31 -2.50 -43.95
N TYR A 277 13.12 -2.60 -43.37
CA TYR A 277 11.86 -2.45 -44.09
C TYR A 277 10.82 -1.67 -43.29
N THR A 278 9.96 -0.91 -43.97
CA THR A 278 8.80 -0.27 -43.34
C THR A 278 7.57 -1.14 -43.60
N PHE A 279 7.12 -1.85 -42.57
CA PHE A 279 6.00 -2.79 -42.64
C PHE A 279 4.66 -2.07 -42.50
N ASN A 280 3.60 -2.65 -43.06
CA ASN A 280 2.23 -2.43 -42.64
C ASN A 280 1.80 -3.51 -41.66
N ASN A 281 0.74 -3.24 -40.88
CA ASN A 281 0.20 -4.24 -39.97
C ASN A 281 -0.31 -5.46 -40.75
N ASN A 282 0.13 -6.66 -40.34
CA ASN A 282 -0.11 -7.96 -40.96
C ASN A 282 0.63 -8.20 -42.30
N ASP A 283 1.75 -7.52 -42.53
CA ASP A 283 2.64 -7.88 -43.63
C ASP A 283 3.28 -9.26 -43.39
N PHE A 284 3.48 -10.03 -44.46
CA PHE A 284 4.11 -11.35 -44.42
C PHE A 284 5.58 -11.27 -44.84
N LEU A 285 6.51 -11.61 -43.95
CA LEU A 285 7.94 -11.67 -44.22
C LEU A 285 8.36 -13.12 -44.43
N ALA A 286 8.98 -13.43 -45.56
CA ALA A 286 9.58 -14.73 -45.84
C ALA A 286 11.06 -14.56 -46.17
N ILE A 287 11.90 -15.48 -45.68
CA ILE A 287 13.35 -15.45 -45.86
C ILE A 287 13.80 -16.84 -46.30
N LYS A 288 14.75 -16.90 -47.23
CA LYS A 288 15.31 -18.14 -47.76
C LYS A 288 16.82 -18.03 -48.04
N THR A 289 17.61 -18.96 -47.52
CA THR A 289 19.02 -19.15 -47.90
C THR A 289 19.15 -19.96 -49.18
N THR A 290 20.21 -19.66 -49.95
CA THR A 290 20.60 -20.39 -51.16
C THR A 290 22.10 -20.24 -51.38
N LEU A 291 22.68 -21.12 -52.18
CA LEU A 291 24.07 -21.04 -52.64
C LEU A 291 25.12 -21.02 -51.51
N PRO A 292 25.08 -21.94 -50.52
CA PRO A 292 26.15 -22.07 -49.54
C PRO A 292 27.50 -22.28 -50.24
N ASN A 293 28.52 -21.50 -49.87
CA ASN A 293 29.83 -21.46 -50.50
C ASN A 293 29.82 -21.34 -52.05
N GLY A 294 28.75 -20.78 -52.61
CA GLY A 294 28.57 -20.61 -54.05
C GLY A 294 28.14 -21.86 -54.81
N VAL A 295 27.81 -22.97 -54.12
CA VAL A 295 27.30 -24.21 -54.73
C VAL A 295 25.83 -24.42 -54.40
N ILE A 296 25.13 -25.25 -55.18
CA ILE A 296 23.70 -25.53 -54.94
C ILE A 296 23.56 -26.25 -53.60
N ASP A 297 22.67 -25.72 -52.75
CA ASP A 297 22.27 -26.40 -51.52
C ASP A 297 21.44 -27.65 -51.86
N LEU A 298 21.93 -28.82 -51.45
CA LEU A 298 21.27 -30.09 -51.70
C LEU A 298 20.32 -30.50 -50.56
N TYR A 299 20.32 -29.76 -49.45
CA TYR A 299 19.47 -30.02 -48.29
C TYR A 299 18.66 -28.78 -47.90
N ASN A 300 17.54 -28.59 -48.59
CA ASN A 300 16.78 -27.35 -48.54
C ASN A 300 15.65 -27.29 -47.48
N VAL A 301 15.64 -28.20 -46.51
CA VAL A 301 14.55 -28.32 -45.52
C VAL A 301 14.63 -27.21 -44.46
N ASN A 302 15.83 -26.74 -44.16
CA ASN A 302 16.15 -25.69 -43.19
C ASN A 302 16.37 -24.31 -43.85
N ASP A 303 16.24 -24.19 -45.18
CA ASP A 303 16.55 -22.96 -45.91
C ASP A 303 15.62 -21.79 -45.61
N SER A 304 14.36 -22.08 -45.24
CA SER A 304 13.26 -21.10 -45.30
C SER A 304 12.57 -20.92 -43.96
N LEU A 305 12.30 -19.67 -43.61
CA LEU A 305 11.50 -19.29 -42.44
C LEU A 305 10.63 -18.07 -42.78
N ASP A 306 9.44 -18.00 -42.20
CA ASP A 306 8.51 -16.91 -42.42
C ASP A 306 7.79 -16.47 -41.13
N VAL A 307 7.28 -15.24 -41.14
CA VAL A 307 6.56 -14.62 -40.02
C VAL A 307 5.56 -13.59 -40.51
N ILE A 308 4.41 -13.47 -39.83
CA ILE A 308 3.48 -12.35 -40.00
C ILE A 308 3.91 -11.22 -39.07
N VAL A 309 4.23 -10.06 -39.63
CA VAL A 309 4.60 -8.85 -38.89
C VAL A 309 3.32 -8.11 -38.50
N ALA A 310 2.93 -8.22 -37.23
CA ALA A 310 1.73 -7.60 -36.70
C ALA A 310 2.04 -6.68 -35.51
N THR A 311 1.31 -5.57 -35.43
CA THR A 311 1.33 -4.67 -34.27
C THR A 311 0.54 -5.29 -33.13
N GLY A 312 1.05 -5.15 -31.91
CA GLY A 312 0.31 -5.54 -30.72
C GLY A 312 -0.92 -4.67 -30.49
N LEU A 313 -1.86 -5.19 -29.69
CA LEU A 313 -3.06 -4.49 -29.31
C LEU A 313 -2.70 -3.24 -28.49
N SER A 314 -3.49 -2.19 -28.65
CA SER A 314 -3.40 -0.96 -27.85
C SER A 314 -4.70 -0.17 -27.94
N GLY A 315 -5.03 0.57 -26.89
CA GLY A 315 -6.27 1.36 -26.84
C GLY A 315 -7.46 0.54 -26.34
N SER A 316 -8.66 0.86 -26.81
CA SER A 316 -9.90 0.28 -26.31
C SER A 316 -10.61 -0.57 -27.35
N TYR A 317 -11.09 -1.72 -26.92
CA TYR A 317 -11.86 -2.70 -27.70
C TYR A 317 -13.13 -3.05 -26.93
N THR A 318 -14.11 -3.62 -27.62
CA THR A 318 -15.40 -4.02 -27.06
C THR A 318 -15.58 -5.53 -27.11
N ILE A 319 -16.04 -6.13 -26.00
CA ILE A 319 -16.48 -7.52 -25.95
C ILE A 319 -18.01 -7.53 -25.94
N SER A 320 -18.61 -7.86 -27.08
CA SER A 320 -20.06 -7.95 -27.28
C SER A 320 -20.41 -8.71 -28.57
N SER A 321 -21.66 -9.19 -28.71
CA SER A 321 -22.14 -9.95 -29.88
C SER A 321 -21.90 -9.25 -31.25
N GLY A 322 -21.75 -7.92 -31.27
CA GLY A 322 -21.43 -7.13 -32.46
C GLY A 322 -20.22 -6.19 -32.31
N GLY A 323 -19.42 -6.38 -31.26
CA GLY A 323 -18.25 -5.55 -30.96
C GLY A 323 -17.00 -6.00 -31.71
N ASP A 324 -15.85 -5.50 -31.26
CA ASP A 324 -14.53 -5.92 -31.77
C ASP A 324 -14.31 -7.42 -31.56
N TYR A 325 -14.74 -7.91 -30.39
CA TYR A 325 -14.64 -9.30 -29.96
C TYR A 325 -16.00 -9.85 -29.53
N PRO A 326 -16.47 -10.98 -30.10
CA PRO A 326 -17.70 -11.62 -29.66
C PRO A 326 -17.64 -12.22 -28.25
N THR A 327 -16.45 -12.68 -27.82
CA THR A 327 -16.23 -13.38 -26.55
C THR A 327 -14.93 -12.95 -25.87
N PHE A 328 -14.74 -13.32 -24.61
CA PHE A 328 -13.45 -13.14 -23.93
C PHE A 328 -12.36 -13.98 -24.58
N ASN A 329 -12.67 -15.22 -24.98
CA ASN A 329 -11.68 -16.09 -25.61
C ASN A 329 -11.20 -15.56 -26.98
N ASP A 330 -12.05 -14.89 -27.75
CA ASP A 330 -11.63 -14.25 -29.00
C ASP A 330 -10.60 -13.13 -28.73
N ALA A 331 -10.84 -12.30 -27.71
CA ALA A 331 -9.89 -11.27 -27.29
C ALA A 331 -8.57 -11.86 -26.79
N VAL A 332 -8.64 -12.92 -25.96
CA VAL A 332 -7.46 -13.60 -25.43
C VAL A 332 -6.66 -14.31 -26.52
N ASN A 333 -7.31 -14.89 -27.53
CA ASN A 333 -6.62 -15.49 -28.67
C ASN A 333 -5.79 -14.45 -29.43
N ASP A 334 -6.34 -13.25 -29.66
CA ASP A 334 -5.61 -12.16 -30.30
C ASP A 334 -4.49 -11.61 -29.41
N LEU A 335 -4.71 -11.47 -28.11
CA LEU A 335 -3.66 -11.10 -27.16
C LEU A 335 -2.49 -12.09 -27.21
N ASN A 336 -2.77 -13.39 -27.21
CA ASN A 336 -1.75 -14.43 -27.28
C ASN A 336 -1.01 -14.45 -28.63
N ALA A 337 -1.72 -14.17 -29.73
CA ALA A 337 -1.14 -14.18 -31.07
C ALA A 337 -0.30 -12.94 -31.37
N PHE A 338 -0.73 -11.77 -30.88
CA PHE A 338 -0.19 -10.49 -31.31
C PHE A 338 0.44 -9.67 -30.19
N GLY A 339 0.24 -10.00 -28.92
CA GLY A 339 0.76 -9.23 -27.80
C GLY A 339 0.13 -7.83 -27.68
N VAL A 340 0.77 -6.97 -26.88
CA VAL A 340 0.36 -5.57 -26.69
C VAL A 340 1.51 -4.61 -27.01
N CYS A 341 1.16 -3.42 -27.49
CA CYS A 341 2.09 -2.31 -27.73
C CYS A 341 1.74 -1.04 -26.95
N GLY A 342 0.72 -1.11 -26.12
CA GLY A 342 0.24 -0.04 -25.26
C GLY A 342 -0.79 -0.58 -24.27
N PRO A 343 -1.23 0.26 -23.32
CA PRO A 343 -2.36 -0.06 -22.46
C PRO A 343 -3.55 -0.51 -23.30
N THR A 344 -4.08 -1.69 -23.00
CA THR A 344 -5.15 -2.33 -23.77
C THR A 344 -6.36 -2.56 -22.86
N VAL A 345 -7.52 -2.04 -23.26
CA VAL A 345 -8.75 -2.08 -22.45
C VAL A 345 -9.87 -2.73 -23.25
N PHE A 346 -10.41 -3.82 -22.74
CA PHE A 346 -11.60 -4.50 -23.23
C PHE A 346 -12.81 -4.06 -22.41
N LEU A 347 -13.69 -3.27 -23.02
CA LEU A 347 -14.97 -2.85 -22.47
C LEU A 347 -15.98 -3.98 -22.69
N VAL A 348 -16.39 -4.62 -21.60
CA VAL A 348 -17.31 -5.76 -21.60
C VAL A 348 -18.74 -5.24 -21.53
N ASP A 349 -19.56 -5.66 -22.50
CA ASP A 349 -20.96 -5.28 -22.60
C ASP A 349 -21.79 -5.78 -21.40
N ASN A 350 -22.92 -5.13 -21.16
CA ASN A 350 -23.81 -5.35 -20.03
C ASN A 350 -24.69 -6.61 -20.23
N THR A 351 -24.05 -7.74 -20.52
CA THR A 351 -24.65 -9.05 -20.81
C THR A 351 -23.87 -10.19 -20.15
N THR A 352 -24.44 -11.39 -20.23
CA THR A 352 -23.84 -12.61 -19.67
C THR A 352 -23.08 -13.40 -20.73
N PHE A 353 -21.82 -13.68 -20.45
CA PHE A 353 -20.93 -14.58 -21.18
C PHE A 353 -20.81 -15.91 -20.41
N ASN A 354 -20.98 -17.03 -21.11
CA ASN A 354 -20.91 -18.37 -20.53
C ASN A 354 -19.70 -19.12 -21.09
N GLU A 355 -18.54 -18.86 -20.51
CA GLU A 355 -17.25 -19.41 -20.94
C GLU A 355 -16.23 -19.38 -19.80
N GLN A 356 -15.15 -20.13 -19.95
CA GLN A 356 -13.95 -20.02 -19.12
C GLN A 356 -12.89 -19.21 -19.84
N VAL A 357 -12.03 -18.53 -19.08
CA VAL A 357 -10.97 -17.69 -19.63
C VAL A 357 -9.63 -18.07 -18.98
N ILE A 358 -8.61 -18.32 -19.80
CA ILE A 358 -7.24 -18.55 -19.34
C ILE A 358 -6.40 -17.33 -19.72
N LEU A 359 -5.83 -16.68 -18.72
CA LEU A 359 -4.98 -15.50 -18.87
C LEU A 359 -3.52 -15.91 -18.64
N GLY A 360 -2.78 -16.04 -19.75
CA GLY A 360 -1.37 -16.40 -19.74
C GLY A 360 -0.44 -15.19 -19.89
N TYR A 361 0.86 -15.45 -20.03
CA TYR A 361 1.83 -14.43 -20.42
C TYR A 361 1.49 -13.91 -21.82
N VAL A 362 1.42 -12.59 -21.96
CA VAL A 362 1.17 -11.90 -23.24
C VAL A 362 2.39 -11.04 -23.55
N ASN A 363 2.93 -11.17 -24.75
CA ASN A 363 4.16 -10.47 -25.10
C ASN A 363 3.93 -8.94 -25.12
N GLY A 364 4.87 -8.19 -24.56
CA GLY A 364 4.79 -6.72 -24.45
C GLY A 364 4.07 -6.20 -23.21
N THR A 365 3.54 -7.06 -22.33
CA THR A 365 2.95 -6.60 -21.05
C THR A 365 4.01 -6.17 -20.05
N ASP A 366 3.73 -5.07 -19.36
CA ASP A 366 4.52 -4.55 -18.24
C ASP A 366 3.64 -3.64 -17.37
N SER A 367 4.25 -2.94 -16.41
CA SER A 367 3.55 -2.01 -15.51
C SER A 367 2.83 -0.83 -16.20
N ILE A 368 3.15 -0.56 -17.46
CA ILE A 368 2.54 0.49 -18.31
C ILE A 368 1.56 -0.17 -19.29
N ASN A 369 2.00 -1.18 -20.04
CA ASN A 369 1.24 -1.91 -21.06
C ASN A 369 0.36 -2.99 -20.43
N THR A 370 -0.56 -2.58 -19.56
CA THR A 370 -1.48 -3.49 -18.87
C THR A 370 -2.64 -3.94 -19.77
N ILE A 371 -3.19 -5.12 -19.50
CA ILE A 371 -4.42 -5.62 -20.14
C ILE A 371 -5.58 -5.48 -19.17
N THR A 372 -6.61 -4.71 -19.52
CA THR A 372 -7.77 -4.46 -18.66
C THR A 372 -9.03 -5.06 -19.25
N PHE A 373 -9.75 -5.88 -18.49
CA PHE A 373 -11.14 -6.26 -18.78
C PHE A 373 -12.05 -5.48 -17.84
N ARG A 374 -12.85 -4.55 -18.38
CA ARG A 374 -13.71 -3.64 -17.60
C ARG A 374 -15.18 -3.80 -17.97
N GLY A 375 -16.03 -4.09 -16.99
CA GLY A 375 -17.47 -4.07 -17.17
C GLY A 375 -18.02 -2.66 -17.42
N THR A 376 -19.00 -2.54 -18.32
CA THR A 376 -19.65 -1.26 -18.66
C THR A 376 -20.97 -1.03 -17.91
N GLY A 377 -21.42 -2.02 -17.14
CA GLY A 377 -22.64 -1.96 -16.33
C GLY A 377 -22.85 -3.19 -15.46
N ASN A 378 -23.86 -3.14 -14.59
CA ASN A 378 -24.12 -4.12 -13.52
C ASN A 378 -24.33 -5.58 -13.98
N ASN A 379 -24.66 -5.81 -15.25
CA ASN A 379 -24.87 -7.14 -15.84
C ASN A 379 -23.69 -7.63 -16.69
N SER A 380 -22.54 -6.93 -16.71
CA SER A 380 -21.33 -7.39 -17.40
C SER A 380 -20.77 -8.62 -16.68
N LYS A 381 -21.19 -9.81 -17.13
CA LYS A 381 -21.11 -11.03 -16.32
C LYS A 381 -20.41 -12.16 -17.05
N LEU A 382 -19.46 -12.81 -16.39
CA LEU A 382 -18.81 -14.03 -16.84
C LEU A 382 -19.22 -15.18 -15.92
N ILE A 383 -19.82 -16.24 -16.49
CA ILE A 383 -20.33 -17.38 -15.74
C ILE A 383 -19.73 -18.66 -16.28
N TYR A 384 -19.43 -19.60 -15.39
CA TYR A 384 -19.20 -20.98 -15.76
C TYR A 384 -19.78 -21.96 -14.73
N ASN A 385 -19.99 -23.21 -15.13
CA ASN A 385 -20.42 -24.31 -14.25
C ASN A 385 -19.35 -25.39 -14.21
N SER A 386 -18.43 -25.31 -13.25
CA SER A 386 -17.36 -26.30 -13.11
C SER A 386 -17.88 -27.67 -12.66
N THR A 387 -17.42 -28.72 -13.32
CA THR A 387 -17.88 -30.11 -13.11
C THR A 387 -16.80 -31.06 -12.60
N GLY A 388 -15.53 -30.69 -12.73
CA GLY A 388 -14.36 -31.48 -12.33
C GLY A 388 -13.23 -30.63 -11.76
N THR A 389 -12.08 -31.27 -11.53
CA THR A 389 -10.89 -30.61 -10.99
C THR A 389 -10.15 -29.79 -12.06
N LEU A 390 -10.09 -30.27 -13.30
CA LEU A 390 -9.33 -29.63 -14.39
C LEU A 390 -9.98 -28.33 -14.88
N ASP A 391 -11.30 -28.23 -14.79
CA ASP A 391 -12.16 -27.10 -15.17
C ASP A 391 -12.64 -26.29 -13.96
N ASN A 392 -12.05 -26.47 -12.77
CA ASN A 392 -12.44 -25.75 -11.57
C ASN A 392 -11.95 -24.30 -11.59
N TYR A 393 -12.53 -23.43 -12.41
CA TYR A 393 -12.26 -21.99 -12.48
C TYR A 393 -13.30 -21.31 -13.38
N VAL A 394 -13.42 -19.98 -13.27
CA VAL A 394 -14.04 -19.15 -14.32
C VAL A 394 -12.94 -18.39 -15.06
N ILE A 395 -12.05 -17.74 -14.30
CA ILE A 395 -10.81 -17.15 -14.80
C ILE A 395 -9.63 -17.88 -14.18
N ARG A 396 -8.70 -18.35 -15.01
CA ARG A 396 -7.42 -18.93 -14.58
C ARG A 396 -6.28 -18.04 -15.05
N PHE A 397 -5.52 -17.49 -14.12
CA PHE A 397 -4.22 -16.91 -14.41
C PHE A 397 -3.19 -18.03 -14.42
N ASN A 398 -2.42 -18.13 -15.50
CA ASN A 398 -1.40 -19.16 -15.66
C ASN A 398 -0.11 -18.51 -16.20
N ASN A 399 0.75 -18.06 -15.29
CA ASN A 399 1.86 -17.15 -15.59
C ASN A 399 1.37 -15.85 -16.28
N GLY A 400 0.17 -15.40 -15.90
CA GLY A 400 -0.44 -14.19 -16.44
C GLY A 400 -0.16 -13.00 -15.53
N ASP A 401 0.48 -11.97 -16.09
CA ASP A 401 0.93 -10.79 -15.35
C ASP A 401 0.40 -9.50 -15.98
N TYR A 402 0.21 -8.48 -15.14
CA TYR A 402 -0.25 -7.13 -15.53
C TYR A 402 -1.66 -7.08 -16.12
N TYR A 403 -2.52 -7.98 -15.66
CA TYR A 403 -3.95 -7.92 -15.95
C TYR A 403 -4.71 -7.08 -14.90
N ARG A 404 -5.75 -6.39 -15.36
CA ARG A 404 -6.72 -5.68 -14.53
C ARG A 404 -8.13 -6.19 -14.83
N ILE A 405 -8.81 -6.71 -13.82
CA ILE A 405 -10.19 -7.17 -13.92
C ILE A 405 -11.03 -6.21 -13.10
N ASP A 406 -11.87 -5.41 -13.76
CA ASP A 406 -12.55 -4.29 -13.11
C ASP A 406 -14.05 -4.27 -13.39
N SER A 407 -14.86 -4.02 -12.35
CA SER A 407 -16.30 -3.79 -12.48
C SER A 407 -17.09 -4.93 -13.16
N LEU A 408 -16.67 -6.19 -12.99
CA LEU A 408 -17.33 -7.39 -13.53
C LEU A 408 -18.05 -8.19 -12.46
N THR A 409 -19.11 -8.91 -12.85
CA THR A 409 -19.63 -10.03 -12.05
C THR A 409 -19.06 -11.34 -12.58
N ILE A 410 -18.33 -12.08 -11.76
CA ILE A 410 -17.72 -13.36 -12.13
C ILE A 410 -18.30 -14.44 -11.23
N GLU A 411 -18.92 -15.45 -11.85
CA GLU A 411 -19.68 -16.46 -11.12
C GLU A 411 -19.34 -17.89 -11.52
N ASN A 412 -19.01 -18.72 -10.53
CA ASN A 412 -18.99 -20.16 -10.70
C ASN A 412 -20.25 -20.80 -10.10
N THR A 413 -21.05 -21.46 -10.94
CA THR A 413 -22.32 -22.10 -10.57
C THR A 413 -22.17 -23.57 -10.16
N GLY A 414 -20.94 -24.12 -10.20
CA GLY A 414 -20.66 -25.49 -9.81
C GLY A 414 -20.98 -25.80 -8.34
N LEU A 415 -21.49 -27.01 -8.09
CA LEU A 415 -21.92 -27.45 -6.76
C LEU A 415 -20.88 -28.29 -6.01
N THR A 416 -19.80 -28.69 -6.65
CA THR A 416 -18.71 -29.46 -6.01
C THR A 416 -17.38 -28.74 -6.17
N TYR A 417 -17.12 -28.28 -7.39
CA TYR A 417 -15.98 -27.48 -7.82
C TYR A 417 -16.51 -26.09 -8.14
N SER A 418 -15.98 -25.04 -7.53
CA SER A 418 -16.49 -23.70 -7.79
C SER A 418 -15.48 -22.55 -7.60
N TYR A 419 -14.24 -22.69 -8.07
CA TYR A 419 -13.28 -21.56 -8.11
C TYR A 419 -13.80 -20.48 -9.04
N VAL A 420 -13.77 -19.23 -8.57
CA VAL A 420 -14.08 -18.08 -9.42
C VAL A 420 -12.80 -17.67 -10.15
N ILE A 421 -11.72 -17.48 -9.39
CA ILE A 421 -10.38 -17.15 -9.88
C ILE A 421 -9.40 -18.22 -9.41
N GLU A 422 -8.58 -18.73 -10.32
CA GLU A 422 -7.45 -19.62 -10.03
C GLU A 422 -6.14 -18.92 -10.43
N LEU A 423 -5.12 -18.98 -9.57
CA LEU A 423 -3.76 -18.48 -9.83
C LEU A 423 -2.80 -19.66 -9.92
N LEU A 424 -2.01 -19.69 -11.00
CA LEU A 424 -0.99 -20.70 -11.23
C LEU A 424 0.30 -20.07 -11.77
N ASN A 425 1.41 -20.76 -11.50
CA ASN A 425 2.70 -20.58 -12.16
C ASN A 425 3.30 -19.17 -12.07
N GLY A 426 3.05 -18.45 -10.97
CA GLY A 426 3.69 -17.17 -10.69
C GLY A 426 2.92 -15.98 -11.24
N SER A 427 1.58 -16.07 -11.32
CA SER A 427 0.74 -15.01 -11.85
C SER A 427 0.77 -13.80 -10.90
N SER A 428 1.47 -12.75 -11.33
CA SER A 428 1.91 -11.66 -10.47
C SER A 428 1.51 -10.29 -11.04
N ASN A 429 1.46 -9.28 -10.17
CA ASN A 429 1.14 -7.90 -10.55
C ASN A 429 -0.24 -7.75 -11.22
N ASN A 430 -1.21 -8.57 -10.82
CA ASN A 430 -2.59 -8.48 -11.30
C ASN A 430 -3.48 -7.69 -10.34
N GLU A 431 -4.46 -6.97 -10.87
CA GLU A 431 -5.42 -6.20 -10.08
C GLU A 431 -6.85 -6.71 -10.35
N ILE A 432 -7.59 -7.03 -9.29
CA ILE A 432 -9.01 -7.38 -9.35
C ILE A 432 -9.76 -6.35 -8.51
N THR A 433 -10.51 -5.48 -9.17
CA THR A 433 -11.10 -4.29 -8.54
C THR A 433 -12.60 -4.15 -8.81
N ASN A 434 -13.35 -3.68 -7.82
CA ASN A 434 -14.78 -3.34 -7.96
C ASN A 434 -15.65 -4.48 -8.53
N CYS A 435 -15.20 -5.74 -8.41
CA CYS A 435 -15.89 -6.89 -8.97
C CYS A 435 -16.83 -7.53 -7.94
N THR A 436 -17.85 -8.24 -8.45
CA THR A 436 -18.61 -9.22 -7.66
C THR A 436 -18.11 -10.60 -8.00
N LEU A 437 -17.42 -11.25 -7.07
CA LEU A 437 -16.90 -12.60 -7.20
C LEU A 437 -17.78 -13.57 -6.40
N ARG A 438 -18.46 -14.48 -7.09
CA ARG A 438 -19.51 -15.30 -6.48
C ARG A 438 -19.40 -16.78 -6.84
N ASN A 439 -19.65 -17.64 -5.86
CA ASN A 439 -19.92 -19.06 -6.09
C ASN A 439 -21.03 -19.56 -5.14
N ASP A 440 -21.15 -20.88 -4.92
CA ASP A 440 -22.22 -21.52 -4.14
C ASP A 440 -22.50 -20.82 -2.79
N THR A 441 -23.61 -20.08 -2.72
CA THR A 441 -24.00 -19.29 -1.54
C THR A 441 -24.70 -20.09 -0.45
N ASN A 442 -24.94 -21.39 -0.68
CA ASN A 442 -25.65 -22.28 0.22
C ASN A 442 -24.78 -23.47 0.65
N THR A 443 -23.46 -23.34 0.49
CA THR A 443 -22.55 -24.44 0.75
C THR A 443 -22.55 -24.85 2.22
N THR A 444 -22.35 -26.15 2.45
CA THR A 444 -22.29 -26.77 3.79
C THR A 444 -21.04 -27.61 4.00
N THR A 445 -20.00 -27.40 3.17
CA THR A 445 -18.73 -28.14 3.21
C THR A 445 -17.56 -27.22 3.52
N THR A 446 -16.51 -27.78 4.14
CA THR A 446 -15.21 -27.12 4.39
C THR A 446 -14.21 -27.32 3.25
N SER A 447 -14.63 -27.93 2.14
CA SER A 447 -13.75 -28.21 1.01
C SER A 447 -13.20 -26.94 0.38
N THR A 448 -11.88 -26.88 0.26
CA THR A 448 -11.19 -25.79 -0.44
C THR A 448 -11.52 -25.73 -1.92
N LEU A 449 -12.13 -26.78 -2.52
CA LEU A 449 -12.60 -26.84 -3.92
C LEU A 449 -13.69 -25.80 -4.24
N LYS A 450 -14.25 -25.15 -3.21
CA LYS A 450 -15.23 -24.06 -3.32
C LYS A 450 -14.66 -22.72 -2.85
N SER A 451 -13.39 -22.47 -3.18
CA SER A 451 -12.76 -21.17 -2.93
C SER A 451 -13.27 -20.12 -3.92
N ILE A 452 -13.31 -18.84 -3.57
CA ILE A 452 -13.57 -17.78 -4.57
C ILE A 452 -12.28 -17.52 -5.34
N VAL A 453 -11.21 -17.20 -4.64
CA VAL A 453 -9.85 -17.06 -5.18
C VAL A 453 -9.00 -18.20 -4.62
N TYR A 454 -8.43 -18.99 -5.51
CA TYR A 454 -7.59 -20.12 -5.18
C TYR A 454 -6.20 -19.93 -5.79
N GLY A 455 -5.15 -19.96 -4.96
CA GLY A 455 -3.76 -19.84 -5.39
C GLY A 455 -2.85 -20.70 -4.51
N ILE A 456 -2.09 -21.59 -5.14
CA ILE A 456 -1.09 -22.41 -4.47
C ILE A 456 0.27 -22.20 -5.14
N GLY A 457 1.25 -21.80 -4.34
CA GLY A 457 2.62 -21.57 -4.79
C GLY A 457 3.19 -22.87 -5.36
N SER A 458 3.55 -22.81 -6.65
CA SER A 458 4.36 -23.83 -7.31
C SER A 458 5.83 -23.43 -7.18
N ALA A 459 6.72 -23.82 -8.11
CA ALA A 459 8.09 -23.32 -8.11
C ALA A 459 8.15 -21.77 -8.19
N ASN A 460 7.13 -21.16 -8.80
CA ASN A 460 6.94 -19.71 -8.87
C ASN A 460 5.74 -19.31 -7.99
N THR A 461 5.89 -18.26 -7.19
CA THR A 461 4.84 -17.73 -6.31
C THR A 461 4.07 -16.58 -6.96
N ASP A 462 2.79 -16.47 -6.64
CA ASP A 462 1.92 -15.39 -7.13
C ASP A 462 2.10 -14.14 -6.24
N ASN A 463 2.75 -13.11 -6.78
CA ASN A 463 3.23 -11.95 -6.02
C ASN A 463 2.55 -10.64 -6.46
N ASN A 464 2.52 -9.66 -5.55
CA ASN A 464 2.05 -8.29 -5.84
C ASN A 464 0.65 -8.22 -6.46
N ASN A 465 -0.23 -9.19 -6.18
CA ASN A 465 -1.60 -9.15 -6.64
C ASN A 465 -2.46 -8.28 -5.70
N LEU A 466 -3.30 -7.44 -6.29
CA LEU A 466 -4.20 -6.52 -5.59
C LEU A 466 -5.65 -6.97 -5.75
N TYR A 467 -6.34 -7.18 -4.63
CA TYR A 467 -7.78 -7.41 -4.58
C TYR A 467 -8.43 -6.24 -3.86
N LYS A 468 -9.11 -5.35 -4.59
CA LYS A 468 -9.65 -4.10 -4.03
C LYS A 468 -11.15 -3.90 -4.26
N ASN A 469 -11.87 -3.50 -3.21
CA ASN A 469 -13.29 -3.11 -3.30
C ASN A 469 -14.21 -4.16 -3.93
N ASN A 470 -13.89 -5.46 -3.77
CA ASN A 470 -14.70 -6.53 -4.33
C ASN A 470 -15.77 -7.01 -3.34
N LEU A 471 -16.89 -7.50 -3.87
CA LEU A 471 -17.86 -8.29 -3.14
C LEU A 471 -17.54 -9.79 -3.29
N MET A 472 -17.17 -10.44 -2.20
CA MET A 472 -16.79 -11.85 -2.12
C MET A 472 -17.95 -12.67 -1.53
N GLN A 473 -18.76 -13.30 -2.38
CA GLN A 473 -20.03 -13.91 -1.96
C GLN A 473 -20.08 -15.44 -2.13
N GLY A 474 -20.37 -16.14 -1.04
CA GLY A 474 -20.56 -17.59 -1.01
C GLY A 474 -19.26 -18.37 -0.80
N GLY A 475 -19.33 -19.67 -1.05
CA GLY A 475 -18.19 -20.57 -1.04
C GLY A 475 -17.82 -21.08 0.34
N SER A 476 -16.91 -22.05 0.36
CA SER A 476 -16.35 -22.54 1.63
C SER A 476 -15.28 -21.59 2.14
N VAL A 477 -14.45 -21.12 1.21
CA VAL A 477 -13.33 -20.22 1.45
C VAL A 477 -13.44 -19.02 0.48
N ALA A 478 -13.18 -17.78 0.90
CA ALA A 478 -13.09 -16.68 -0.06
C ALA A 478 -11.68 -16.61 -0.66
N PHE A 479 -10.64 -16.34 0.14
CA PHE A 479 -9.25 -16.44 -0.31
C PHE A 479 -8.59 -17.70 0.24
N TYR A 480 -8.08 -18.55 -0.65
CA TYR A 480 -7.13 -19.60 -0.31
C TYR A 480 -5.81 -19.31 -1.03
N LEU A 481 -4.92 -18.56 -0.38
CA LEU A 481 -3.66 -18.11 -0.95
C LEU A 481 -2.49 -18.68 -0.15
N ARG A 482 -1.60 -19.39 -0.84
CA ARG A 482 -0.47 -20.07 -0.20
C ARG A 482 0.79 -19.90 -1.03
N GLY A 483 1.90 -19.46 -0.43
CA GLY A 483 3.24 -19.60 -1.00
C GLY A 483 3.71 -21.06 -1.02
N GLN A 484 4.90 -21.36 -1.51
CA GLN A 484 5.34 -22.75 -1.64
C GLN A 484 5.89 -23.30 -0.30
N SER A 485 6.78 -22.55 0.36
CA SER A 485 7.48 -22.94 1.58
C SER A 485 7.97 -21.71 2.37
N THR A 486 8.61 -21.91 3.53
CA THR A 486 9.26 -20.82 4.28
C THR A 486 10.45 -20.19 3.54
N SER A 487 11.02 -20.86 2.53
CA SER A 487 12.09 -20.35 1.69
C SER A 487 11.60 -19.78 0.35
N ASN A 488 10.35 -20.02 -0.02
CA ASN A 488 9.71 -19.51 -1.23
C ASN A 488 8.30 -19.02 -0.90
N LEU A 489 8.24 -17.76 -0.46
CA LEU A 489 7.04 -17.08 0.03
C LEU A 489 6.37 -16.30 -1.10
N ALA A 490 5.03 -16.22 -1.06
CA ALA A 490 4.32 -15.23 -1.87
C ALA A 490 4.49 -13.85 -1.23
N ASP A 491 4.88 -12.84 -2.02
CA ASP A 491 5.31 -11.53 -1.54
C ASP A 491 4.39 -10.41 -2.05
N GLY A 492 4.07 -9.46 -1.18
CA GLY A 492 3.47 -8.18 -1.54
C GLY A 492 1.99 -8.21 -1.95
N ASN A 493 1.29 -9.33 -1.77
CA ASN A 493 -0.15 -9.40 -2.07
C ASN A 493 -0.96 -8.46 -1.15
N VAL A 494 -2.06 -7.90 -1.67
CA VAL A 494 -2.89 -6.92 -0.97
C VAL A 494 -4.37 -7.28 -1.10
N ILE A 495 -5.07 -7.38 0.04
CA ILE A 495 -6.51 -7.58 0.15
C ILE A 495 -7.08 -6.33 0.83
N GLU A 496 -7.69 -5.43 0.08
CA GLU A 496 -8.07 -4.09 0.55
C GLU A 496 -9.54 -3.74 0.25
N GLY A 497 -10.28 -3.21 1.23
CA GLY A 497 -11.63 -2.67 0.99
C GLY A 497 -12.70 -3.70 0.57
N ASN A 498 -12.42 -5.02 0.66
CA ASN A 498 -13.33 -6.05 0.18
C ASN A 498 -14.42 -6.36 1.21
N THR A 499 -15.61 -6.71 0.72
CA THR A 499 -16.72 -7.19 1.56
C THR A 499 -16.89 -8.69 1.40
N PHE A 500 -16.74 -9.43 2.49
CA PHE A 500 -16.89 -10.87 2.56
C PHE A 500 -18.24 -11.24 3.14
N TYR A 501 -18.95 -12.12 2.44
CA TYR A 501 -20.29 -12.51 2.81
C TYR A 501 -20.58 -13.98 2.51
N LYS A 502 -21.10 -14.70 3.51
CA LYS A 502 -21.58 -16.10 3.40
C LYS A 502 -20.51 -17.17 3.11
N GLN A 503 -19.26 -16.97 3.55
CA GLN A 503 -18.30 -18.08 3.57
C GLN A 503 -18.66 -19.08 4.68
N TYR A 504 -18.64 -20.38 4.38
CA TYR A 504 -19.00 -21.43 5.35
C TYR A 504 -17.88 -21.80 6.33
N TYR A 505 -16.61 -21.69 5.91
CA TYR A 505 -15.46 -22.17 6.69
C TYR A 505 -14.43 -21.07 6.97
N GLN A 506 -13.90 -20.41 5.93
CA GLN A 506 -12.83 -19.39 6.05
C GLN A 506 -13.07 -18.18 5.15
N GLN A 507 -12.73 -16.96 5.58
CA GLN A 507 -12.81 -15.80 4.68
C GLN A 507 -11.46 -15.53 4.02
N ALA A 508 -10.37 -15.54 4.78
CA ALA A 508 -9.02 -15.50 4.21
C ALA A 508 -8.12 -16.54 4.87
N TYR A 509 -7.60 -17.46 4.05
CA TYR A 509 -6.54 -18.40 4.41
C TYR A 509 -5.26 -17.99 3.69
N LEU A 510 -4.29 -17.49 4.45
CA LEU A 510 -3.05 -16.90 3.95
C LEU A 510 -1.86 -17.65 4.55
N TYR A 511 -1.14 -18.40 3.71
CA TYR A 511 -0.07 -19.29 4.18
C TYR A 511 1.24 -19.00 3.44
N TYR A 512 2.40 -19.01 4.11
CA TYR A 512 3.69 -18.71 3.47
C TYR A 512 3.71 -17.36 2.72
N GLN A 513 3.43 -16.28 3.45
CA GLN A 513 3.34 -14.93 2.89
C GLN A 513 4.48 -14.03 3.37
N ARG A 514 4.84 -13.02 2.58
CA ARG A 514 5.74 -11.93 2.96
C ARG A 514 5.10 -10.59 2.60
N ASN A 515 5.25 -9.58 3.45
CA ASN A 515 4.70 -8.23 3.24
C ASN A 515 3.21 -8.17 2.86
N ILE A 516 2.44 -9.17 3.31
CA ILE A 516 0.99 -9.27 3.06
C ILE A 516 0.24 -8.16 3.77
N LYS A 517 -0.73 -7.57 3.07
CA LYS A 517 -1.60 -6.51 3.59
C LYS A 517 -3.06 -6.93 3.51
N VAL A 518 -3.75 -6.89 4.63
CA VAL A 518 -5.19 -7.13 4.76
C VAL A 518 -5.78 -5.88 5.39
N ARG A 519 -6.40 -5.01 4.58
CA ARG A 519 -6.84 -3.69 5.04
C ARG A 519 -8.28 -3.36 4.72
N ASP A 520 -8.95 -2.64 5.60
CA ASP A 520 -10.24 -1.99 5.33
C ASP A 520 -11.33 -2.97 4.87
N ASN A 521 -11.18 -4.27 5.19
CA ASN A 521 -12.10 -5.30 4.74
C ASN A 521 -13.25 -5.47 5.73
N LYS A 522 -14.45 -5.75 5.20
CA LYS A 522 -15.64 -6.09 5.99
C LYS A 522 -15.84 -7.60 5.94
N MET A 523 -15.49 -8.28 7.02
CA MET A 523 -15.48 -9.75 7.15
C MET A 523 -16.68 -10.25 7.96
N ASN A 524 -17.78 -10.56 7.27
CA ASN A 524 -19.04 -11.01 7.90
C ASN A 524 -19.23 -12.53 7.73
N MET A 525 -18.79 -13.30 8.73
CA MET A 525 -18.78 -14.77 8.68
C MET A 525 -20.19 -15.37 8.82
N LEU A 526 -20.46 -16.47 8.09
CA LEU A 526 -21.67 -17.26 8.29
C LEU A 526 -21.51 -18.20 9.49
N ALA A 527 -22.42 -18.11 10.45
CA ALA A 527 -22.27 -18.80 11.72
C ALA A 527 -22.83 -20.25 11.77
N SER A 528 -23.05 -20.90 10.63
CA SER A 528 -23.74 -22.19 10.56
C SER A 528 -22.85 -23.43 10.74
N TYR A 529 -21.53 -23.29 10.63
CA TYR A 529 -20.61 -24.43 10.77
C TYR A 529 -20.37 -24.77 12.25
N THR A 530 -20.47 -26.06 12.60
CA THR A 530 -20.32 -26.57 13.98
C THR A 530 -18.86 -26.83 14.36
N GLY A 531 -17.94 -26.86 13.39
CA GLY A 531 -16.51 -27.04 13.61
C GLY A 531 -15.79 -25.74 13.94
N THR A 532 -14.55 -25.59 13.47
CA THR A 532 -13.78 -24.36 13.68
C THR A 532 -13.86 -23.45 12.46
N THR A 533 -14.17 -22.17 12.65
CA THR A 533 -14.24 -21.16 11.58
C THR A 533 -13.19 -20.06 11.77
N TYR A 534 -12.79 -19.43 10.67
CA TYR A 534 -11.76 -18.38 10.68
C TYR A 534 -12.11 -17.22 9.76
N SER A 535 -12.24 -16.00 10.28
CA SER A 535 -12.31 -14.84 9.39
C SER A 535 -10.95 -14.63 8.72
N LEU A 536 -9.89 -14.55 9.51
CA LEU A 536 -8.52 -14.48 9.01
C LEU A 536 -7.67 -15.60 9.63
N TYR A 537 -7.16 -16.49 8.77
CA TYR A 537 -6.18 -17.51 9.13
C TYR A 537 -4.86 -17.18 8.44
N MET A 538 -3.81 -16.95 9.23
CA MET A 538 -2.47 -16.65 8.72
C MET A 538 -1.44 -17.56 9.37
N TRP A 539 -0.56 -18.13 8.55
CA TRP A 539 0.49 -19.00 9.06
C TRP A 539 1.77 -18.92 8.24
N TYR A 540 2.92 -18.86 8.93
CA TYR A 540 4.24 -18.60 8.33
C TYR A 540 4.25 -17.32 7.49
N CYS A 541 3.97 -16.18 8.12
CA CYS A 541 4.09 -14.87 7.49
C CYS A 541 5.40 -14.18 7.90
N TYR A 542 5.97 -13.36 7.03
CA TYR A 542 7.29 -12.75 7.25
C TYR A 542 7.32 -11.26 6.94
N ASP A 543 8.27 -10.57 7.57
CA ASP A 543 8.51 -9.13 7.44
C ASP A 543 7.28 -8.31 7.86
N LYS A 544 6.96 -7.23 7.13
CA LYS A 544 5.92 -6.28 7.52
C LYS A 544 4.54 -6.76 7.09
N MET A 545 4.00 -7.73 7.83
CA MET A 545 2.57 -8.07 7.82
C MET A 545 1.74 -6.88 8.32
N GLU A 546 0.63 -6.58 7.65
CA GLU A 546 -0.25 -5.47 8.02
C GLU A 546 -1.71 -5.91 7.98
N ILE A 547 -2.38 -5.85 9.13
CA ILE A 547 -3.81 -6.16 9.31
C ILE A 547 -4.46 -4.93 9.92
N THR A 548 -4.98 -4.02 9.08
CA THR A 548 -5.45 -2.70 9.54
C THR A 548 -6.84 -2.32 9.07
N GLY A 549 -7.62 -1.58 9.87
CA GLY A 549 -8.90 -1.04 9.42
C GLY A 549 -10.00 -2.09 9.14
N ASN A 550 -9.79 -3.37 9.49
CA ASN A 550 -10.74 -4.42 9.16
C ASN A 550 -11.87 -4.47 10.18
N ILE A 551 -13.08 -4.78 9.70
CA ILE A 551 -14.27 -5.03 10.52
C ILE A 551 -14.59 -6.52 10.45
N LEU A 552 -14.32 -7.25 11.53
CA LEU A 552 -14.52 -8.69 11.63
C LEU A 552 -15.70 -8.98 12.54
N THR A 553 -16.75 -9.58 11.98
CA THR A 553 -17.98 -9.89 12.73
C THR A 553 -18.41 -11.34 12.56
N ILE A 554 -18.87 -11.93 13.67
CA ILE A 554 -19.64 -13.17 13.65
C ILE A 554 -20.86 -13.10 14.58
N LYS A 555 -22.01 -13.48 14.04
CA LYS A 555 -23.29 -13.48 14.76
C LYS A 555 -23.73 -14.89 15.08
N LYS A 556 -23.73 -15.27 16.36
CA LYS A 556 -24.18 -16.57 16.88
C LYS A 556 -23.36 -17.76 16.33
N PRO A 557 -22.03 -17.80 16.55
CA PRO A 557 -21.26 -18.99 16.20
C PRO A 557 -21.89 -20.24 16.82
N ILE A 558 -21.74 -21.38 16.14
CA ILE A 558 -22.18 -22.70 16.65
C ILE A 558 -20.97 -23.55 17.06
N GLY A 559 -19.81 -23.35 16.44
CA GLY A 559 -18.57 -23.99 16.80
C GLY A 559 -17.50 -23.01 17.28
N ILE A 560 -16.24 -23.46 17.29
CA ILE A 560 -15.10 -22.60 17.66
C ILE A 560 -14.92 -21.52 16.58
N HIS A 561 -14.67 -20.28 16.99
CA HIS A 561 -14.43 -19.19 16.07
C HIS A 561 -13.15 -18.41 16.40
N TYR A 562 -12.37 -18.14 15.36
CA TYR A 562 -11.26 -17.19 15.41
C TYR A 562 -11.55 -16.05 14.45
N SER A 563 -11.63 -14.82 14.97
CA SER A 563 -11.65 -13.65 14.09
C SER A 563 -10.28 -13.50 13.42
N MET A 564 -9.21 -13.63 14.20
CA MET A 564 -7.84 -13.76 13.67
C MET A 564 -7.12 -14.94 14.32
N TYR A 565 -6.57 -15.83 13.49
CA TYR A 565 -5.68 -16.92 13.90
C TYR A 565 -4.33 -16.76 13.20
N LEU A 566 -3.32 -16.37 13.96
CA LEU A 566 -2.01 -15.99 13.45
C LEU A 566 -0.95 -16.91 14.06
N GLY A 567 -0.24 -17.66 13.23
CA GLY A 567 0.81 -18.57 13.70
C GLY A 567 2.13 -18.42 12.97
N GLN A 568 3.24 -18.45 13.71
CA GLN A 568 4.59 -18.39 13.14
C GLN A 568 4.78 -17.18 12.20
N CYS A 569 4.13 -16.05 12.51
CA CYS A 569 4.28 -14.79 11.80
C CYS A 569 5.46 -14.02 12.41
N ILE A 570 6.53 -13.86 11.62
CA ILE A 570 7.85 -13.41 12.07
C ILE A 570 8.13 -12.02 11.49
N GLY A 571 7.96 -10.99 12.33
CA GLY A 571 8.44 -9.64 12.05
C GLY A 571 9.90 -9.45 12.44
N LEU A 572 10.45 -8.27 12.14
CA LEU A 572 11.77 -7.82 12.59
C LEU A 572 11.62 -6.57 13.46
N ASN A 573 12.62 -6.25 14.29
CA ASN A 573 12.55 -5.06 15.16
C ASN A 573 12.29 -3.75 14.39
N ASN A 574 12.83 -3.62 13.17
CA ASN A 574 12.61 -2.49 12.27
C ASN A 574 11.48 -2.70 11.24
N LYS A 575 10.83 -3.87 11.25
CA LYS A 575 9.72 -4.26 10.37
C LYS A 575 8.76 -5.15 11.15
N LYS A 576 8.20 -4.60 12.23
CA LYS A 576 7.25 -5.34 13.06
C LYS A 576 5.97 -5.61 12.27
N GLY A 577 5.34 -6.76 12.51
CA GLY A 577 3.97 -6.98 12.05
C GLY A 577 3.04 -5.99 12.75
N LEU A 578 2.06 -5.45 12.04
CA LEU A 578 1.12 -4.44 12.55
C LEU A 578 -0.31 -4.96 12.49
N ILE A 579 -1.00 -4.95 13.64
CA ILE A 579 -2.43 -5.23 13.76
C ILE A 579 -3.08 -4.02 14.41
N ALA A 580 -3.73 -3.16 13.61
CA ALA A 580 -4.22 -1.88 14.12
C ALA A 580 -5.56 -1.41 13.58
N ASN A 581 -6.27 -0.57 14.32
CA ASN A 581 -7.55 0.01 13.89
C ASN A 581 -8.58 -1.04 13.43
N ASN A 582 -8.58 -2.25 13.99
CA ASN A 582 -9.58 -3.25 13.63
C ASN A 582 -10.75 -3.23 14.61
N PHE A 583 -11.96 -3.44 14.10
CA PHE A 583 -13.15 -3.76 14.88
C PHE A 583 -13.36 -5.26 14.90
N ILE A 584 -13.44 -5.85 16.09
CA ILE A 584 -13.64 -7.29 16.29
C ILE A 584 -14.85 -7.50 17.20
N ALA A 585 -15.96 -7.94 16.61
CA ALA A 585 -17.22 -8.08 17.34
C ALA A 585 -17.80 -9.50 17.20
N THR A 586 -18.05 -10.16 18.33
CA THR A 586 -18.64 -11.48 18.37
C THR A 586 -19.78 -11.54 19.38
N THR A 587 -20.89 -12.17 18.97
CA THR A 587 -22.02 -12.44 19.87
C THR A 587 -22.25 -13.92 19.97
N ASP A 588 -22.44 -14.43 21.18
CA ASP A 588 -22.88 -15.81 21.38
C ASP A 588 -23.99 -15.91 22.43
N THR A 589 -24.98 -16.74 22.12
CA THR A 589 -26.09 -17.13 22.99
C THR A 589 -26.11 -18.63 23.28
N ASN A 590 -25.19 -19.42 22.71
CA ASN A 590 -25.19 -20.88 22.69
C ASN A 590 -24.17 -21.53 23.66
N ASN A 591 -23.54 -20.76 24.54
CA ASN A 591 -22.57 -21.24 25.54
C ASN A 591 -21.35 -21.96 24.94
N LEU A 592 -20.76 -21.41 23.88
CA LEU A 592 -19.58 -22.01 23.26
C LEU A 592 -18.33 -21.88 24.11
N SER A 593 -17.51 -22.93 24.14
CA SER A 593 -16.16 -22.92 24.71
C SER A 593 -15.11 -22.78 23.60
N GLY A 594 -14.87 -21.55 23.12
CA GLY A 594 -13.81 -21.28 22.16
C GLY A 594 -14.13 -20.17 21.16
N THR A 595 -13.99 -18.91 21.56
CA THR A 595 -14.02 -17.77 20.65
C THR A 595 -12.85 -16.84 20.92
N TYR A 596 -12.15 -16.45 19.86
CA TYR A 596 -10.92 -15.69 19.95
C TYR A 596 -11.02 -14.48 19.03
N GLY A 597 -10.83 -13.29 19.60
CA GLY A 597 -10.67 -12.08 18.79
C GLY A 597 -9.36 -12.18 18.01
N ILE A 598 -8.23 -12.23 18.73
CA ILE A 598 -6.92 -12.52 18.17
C ILE A 598 -6.31 -13.71 18.89
N TYR A 599 -5.97 -14.76 18.15
CA TYR A 599 -5.13 -15.85 18.62
C TYR A 599 -3.76 -15.78 17.94
N SER A 600 -2.72 -15.59 18.76
CA SER A 600 -1.34 -15.41 18.32
C SER A 600 -0.48 -16.55 18.87
N THR A 601 0.08 -17.38 17.99
CA THR A 601 0.90 -18.52 18.36
C THR A 601 2.28 -18.53 17.69
N GLY A 602 3.36 -18.42 18.47
CA GLY A 602 4.71 -18.44 17.90
C GLY A 602 5.07 -17.20 17.06
N ASN A 603 4.28 -16.13 17.14
CA ASN A 603 4.54 -14.89 16.40
C ASN A 603 5.66 -14.09 17.08
N THR A 604 6.46 -13.37 16.30
CA THR A 604 7.51 -12.52 16.84
C THR A 604 7.47 -11.11 16.28
N TYR A 605 7.81 -10.12 17.11
CA TYR A 605 7.87 -8.69 16.72
C TYR A 605 6.55 -8.20 16.10
N THR A 606 5.47 -8.23 16.88
CA THR A 606 4.13 -7.80 16.45
C THR A 606 3.61 -6.66 17.33
N ASP A 607 3.18 -5.57 16.72
CA ASP A 607 2.46 -4.48 17.38
C ASP A 607 0.95 -4.70 17.18
N ILE A 608 0.23 -4.90 18.28
CA ILE A 608 -1.23 -5.00 18.33
C ILE A 608 -1.74 -3.73 19.00
N VAL A 609 -2.21 -2.77 18.21
CA VAL A 609 -2.46 -1.41 18.70
C VAL A 609 -3.78 -0.83 18.24
N HIS A 610 -4.45 0.00 19.06
CA HIS A 610 -5.65 0.71 18.61
C HIS A 610 -6.73 -0.20 18.03
N ASN A 611 -6.99 -1.38 18.59
CA ASN A 611 -8.10 -2.24 18.13
C ASN A 611 -9.28 -2.15 19.09
N ASN A 612 -10.51 -2.15 18.57
CA ASN A 612 -11.73 -2.23 19.37
C ASN A 612 -12.29 -3.64 19.31
N PHE A 613 -12.50 -4.23 20.48
CA PHE A 613 -13.11 -5.54 20.65
C PHE A 613 -14.46 -5.39 21.32
N ASN A 614 -15.41 -6.27 21.00
CA ASN A 614 -16.66 -6.42 21.74
C ASN A 614 -17.12 -7.89 21.68
N LEU A 615 -16.75 -8.66 22.68
CA LEU A 615 -17.09 -10.09 22.77
C LEU A 615 -18.15 -10.30 23.85
N ALA A 616 -19.28 -10.90 23.49
CA ALA A 616 -20.39 -11.16 24.41
C ALA A 616 -20.72 -12.66 24.51
N HIS A 617 -19.97 -13.41 25.33
CA HIS A 617 -20.10 -14.86 25.48
C HIS A 617 -20.47 -15.30 26.91
N ASN A 618 -21.29 -16.33 27.03
CA ASN A 618 -21.75 -16.85 28.33
C ASN A 618 -20.75 -17.82 29.01
N THR A 619 -19.55 -18.05 28.44
CA THR A 619 -18.55 -18.97 29.00
C THR A 619 -17.20 -18.29 29.13
N THR A 620 -16.32 -18.88 29.95
CA THR A 620 -14.93 -18.44 30.09
C THR A 620 -14.04 -18.76 28.86
N GLY A 621 -14.58 -19.46 27.85
CA GLY A 621 -13.87 -19.82 26.63
C GLY A 621 -13.83 -18.73 25.56
N ALA A 622 -14.03 -17.46 25.93
CA ALA A 622 -13.90 -16.31 25.05
C ALA A 622 -12.65 -15.51 25.41
N TYR A 623 -11.89 -15.08 24.40
CA TYR A 623 -10.59 -14.43 24.56
C TYR A 623 -10.51 -13.21 23.65
N GLY A 624 -10.25 -12.02 24.20
CA GLY A 624 -9.99 -10.82 23.39
C GLY A 624 -8.72 -11.01 22.59
N ILE A 625 -7.59 -11.08 23.30
CA ILE A 625 -6.28 -11.44 22.75
C ILE A 625 -5.73 -12.65 23.50
N TYR A 626 -5.32 -13.69 22.77
CA TYR A 626 -4.67 -14.88 23.29
C TYR A 626 -3.25 -14.97 22.73
N LEU A 627 -2.23 -14.94 23.60
CA LEU A 627 -0.82 -15.01 23.24
C LEU A 627 -0.19 -16.30 23.78
N THR A 628 0.45 -17.06 22.89
CA THR A 628 1.17 -18.30 23.25
C THR A 628 2.41 -18.50 22.39
N GLY A 629 3.53 -18.93 22.97
CA GLY A 629 4.81 -19.02 22.25
C GLY A 629 5.28 -17.69 21.61
N GLY A 630 6.40 -17.73 20.88
CA GLY A 630 6.92 -16.54 20.19
C GLY A 630 7.53 -15.51 21.13
N GLY A 631 7.42 -14.21 20.81
CA GLY A 631 7.88 -13.12 21.68
C GLY A 631 7.91 -11.73 21.05
N ASN A 632 8.14 -10.69 21.86
CA ASN A 632 8.15 -9.30 21.39
C ASN A 632 6.79 -8.77 20.87
N ALA A 633 5.67 -9.28 21.38
CA ALA A 633 4.37 -8.66 21.14
C ALA A 633 4.20 -7.39 22.00
N ASN A 634 3.75 -6.29 21.39
CA ASN A 634 3.37 -5.06 22.09
C ASN A 634 1.86 -4.85 21.97
N VAL A 635 1.17 -4.74 23.10
CA VAL A 635 -0.29 -4.58 23.16
C VAL A 635 -0.60 -3.19 23.72
N LEU A 636 -0.88 -2.21 22.86
CA LEU A 636 -1.01 -0.80 23.27
C LEU A 636 -2.30 -0.17 22.78
N ASN A 637 -2.92 0.71 23.55
CA ASN A 637 -4.10 1.48 23.10
C ASN A 637 -5.28 0.62 22.59
N ASN A 638 -5.43 -0.63 22.99
CA ASN A 638 -6.55 -1.46 22.56
C ASN A 638 -7.74 -1.30 23.52
N SER A 639 -8.96 -1.33 23.01
CA SER A 639 -10.18 -1.46 23.81
C SER A 639 -10.63 -2.92 23.83
N LEU A 640 -10.21 -3.65 24.86
CA LEU A 640 -10.48 -5.08 25.07
C LEU A 640 -11.74 -5.26 25.93
N VAL A 641 -12.89 -5.41 25.27
CA VAL A 641 -14.19 -5.43 25.94
C VAL A 641 -14.87 -6.78 25.83
N LEU A 642 -15.08 -7.39 27.00
CA LEU A 642 -15.77 -8.66 27.15
C LEU A 642 -17.01 -8.46 28.01
N ARG A 643 -18.15 -8.25 27.36
CA ARG A 643 -19.42 -7.84 27.98
C ARG A 643 -19.98 -8.86 28.99
N LYS A 644 -19.57 -10.13 28.86
CA LYS A 644 -20.07 -11.25 29.66
C LYS A 644 -18.88 -11.98 30.30
N MET A 645 -18.69 -13.27 30.03
CA MET A 645 -17.55 -14.05 30.52
C MET A 645 -16.44 -14.08 29.47
N GLY A 646 -15.20 -14.39 29.89
CA GLY A 646 -14.04 -14.53 29.02
C GLY A 646 -12.76 -14.01 29.67
N TYR A 647 -11.72 -13.81 28.87
CA TYR A 647 -10.45 -13.18 29.27
C TYR A 647 -10.07 -12.04 28.33
N GLY A 648 -9.82 -10.84 28.86
CA GLY A 648 -9.45 -9.68 28.04
C GLY A 648 -8.13 -9.93 27.31
N LEU A 649 -7.07 -10.13 28.10
CA LEU A 649 -5.74 -10.48 27.62
C LEU A 649 -5.25 -11.80 28.27
N TYR A 650 -5.12 -12.85 27.47
CA TYR A 650 -4.70 -14.18 27.92
C TYR A 650 -3.27 -14.47 27.46
N VAL A 651 -2.31 -14.43 28.39
CA VAL A 651 -0.89 -14.71 28.14
C VAL A 651 -0.58 -16.13 28.63
N ALA A 652 -0.68 -17.09 27.72
CA ALA A 652 -0.42 -18.50 28.01
C ALA A 652 1.08 -18.77 28.22
N SER A 653 1.95 -18.03 27.52
CA SER A 653 3.41 -18.12 27.63
C SER A 653 3.98 -16.74 27.95
N VAL A 654 4.62 -16.56 29.12
CA VAL A 654 5.10 -15.24 29.57
C VAL A 654 6.06 -14.56 28.58
N GLY A 655 6.88 -15.33 27.84
CA GLY A 655 7.79 -14.79 26.83
C GLY A 655 7.11 -14.30 25.55
N SER A 656 5.81 -14.55 25.35
CA SER A 656 5.06 -14.12 24.16
C SER A 656 4.80 -12.62 24.12
N ILE A 657 4.76 -11.97 25.29
CA ILE A 657 4.48 -10.53 25.44
C ILE A 657 5.75 -9.80 25.89
N ASN A 658 5.96 -8.60 25.34
CA ASN A 658 7.08 -7.72 25.71
C ASN A 658 6.61 -6.43 26.37
N ASN A 659 5.51 -5.87 25.90
CA ASN A 659 4.93 -4.66 26.48
C ASN A 659 3.41 -4.69 26.40
N SER A 660 2.75 -4.20 27.43
CA SER A 660 1.31 -3.92 27.40
C SER A 660 1.05 -2.68 28.25
N ASN A 661 0.41 -1.66 27.68
CA ASN A 661 0.06 -0.43 28.38
C ASN A 661 -0.99 0.41 27.65
N HIS A 662 -1.63 1.35 28.35
CA HIS A 662 -2.62 2.28 27.80
C HIS A 662 -3.81 1.57 27.12
N ASN A 663 -4.17 0.37 27.56
CA ASN A 663 -5.33 -0.37 27.05
C ASN A 663 -6.58 -0.05 27.88
N ASN A 664 -7.77 -0.22 27.32
CA ASN A 664 -8.99 -0.38 28.09
C ASN A 664 -9.27 -1.87 28.31
N LEU A 665 -9.12 -2.36 29.54
CA LEU A 665 -9.38 -3.76 29.93
C LEU A 665 -10.74 -3.85 30.62
N TYR A 666 -11.83 -3.77 29.86
CA TYR A 666 -13.19 -3.77 30.39
C TYR A 666 -13.83 -5.16 30.35
N VAL A 667 -13.78 -5.86 31.49
CA VAL A 667 -14.36 -7.20 31.68
C VAL A 667 -15.22 -7.22 32.94
N PRO A 668 -16.49 -6.76 32.89
CA PRO A 668 -17.33 -6.53 34.07
C PRO A 668 -17.60 -7.77 34.93
N ASN A 669 -17.53 -8.99 34.36
CA ASN A 669 -17.72 -10.23 35.13
C ASN A 669 -16.39 -10.86 35.59
N GLY A 670 -15.30 -10.09 35.59
CA GLY A 670 -13.96 -10.51 36.03
C GLY A 670 -13.15 -11.20 34.93
N ASN A 671 -11.90 -11.54 35.25
CA ASN A 671 -10.88 -12.09 34.34
C ASN A 671 -10.38 -11.09 33.28
N VAL A 672 -9.92 -9.92 33.72
CA VAL A 672 -9.26 -8.95 32.81
C VAL A 672 -8.08 -9.57 32.07
N GLY A 673 -7.42 -10.56 32.67
CA GLY A 673 -6.42 -11.35 31.96
C GLY A 673 -6.02 -12.65 32.65
N TYR A 674 -5.08 -13.35 32.02
CA TYR A 674 -4.42 -14.54 32.53
C TYR A 674 -2.92 -14.41 32.31
N TYR A 675 -2.12 -14.64 33.34
CA TYR A 675 -0.66 -14.52 33.25
C TYR A 675 0.02 -15.50 34.21
N ASN A 676 1.03 -16.20 33.70
CA ASN A 676 1.89 -17.10 34.49
C ASN A 676 1.12 -18.13 35.35
N GLY A 677 0.11 -18.79 34.77
CA GLY A 677 -0.69 -19.79 35.49
C GLY A 677 -1.87 -19.22 36.28
N VAL A 678 -1.98 -17.89 36.40
CA VAL A 678 -2.90 -17.23 37.34
C VAL A 678 -3.92 -16.36 36.61
N ILE A 679 -5.19 -16.49 37.01
CA ILE A 679 -6.29 -15.65 36.55
C ILE A 679 -6.22 -14.29 37.27
N GLN A 680 -6.23 -13.20 36.50
CA GLN A 680 -6.24 -11.82 36.99
C GLN A 680 -7.66 -11.29 36.89
N THR A 681 -8.35 -11.18 38.03
CA THR A 681 -9.79 -10.85 38.06
C THR A 681 -10.09 -9.36 37.90
N THR A 682 -9.14 -8.47 38.20
CA THR A 682 -9.27 -7.01 38.11
C THR A 682 -8.02 -6.38 37.49
N LEU A 683 -8.14 -5.16 36.97
CA LEU A 683 -7.01 -4.39 36.43
C LEU A 683 -5.88 -4.22 37.47
N ASN A 684 -6.22 -3.92 38.73
CA ASN A 684 -5.23 -3.82 39.80
C ASN A 684 -4.47 -5.12 40.05
N ASN A 685 -5.15 -6.28 39.98
CA ASN A 685 -4.48 -7.58 40.10
C ASN A 685 -3.52 -7.80 38.93
N TRP A 686 -3.96 -7.46 37.71
CA TRP A 686 -3.12 -7.54 36.52
C TRP A 686 -1.86 -6.68 36.63
N ILE A 687 -1.99 -5.40 36.99
CA ILE A 687 -0.86 -4.46 37.13
C ILE A 687 0.14 -4.99 38.17
N ASN A 688 -0.34 -5.36 39.37
CA ASN A 688 0.53 -5.78 40.46
C ASN A 688 1.30 -7.09 40.17
N ASN A 689 0.69 -8.02 39.42
CA ASN A 689 1.28 -9.34 39.17
C ASN A 689 2.09 -9.41 37.87
N THR A 690 1.89 -8.47 36.94
CA THR A 690 2.59 -8.48 35.64
C THR A 690 3.59 -7.33 35.48
N GLY A 691 3.34 -6.18 36.15
CA GLY A 691 4.05 -4.93 35.91
C GLY A 691 3.62 -4.21 34.62
N PHE A 692 2.69 -4.77 33.85
CA PHE A 692 2.13 -4.17 32.65
C PHE A 692 0.90 -3.30 32.97
N ASP A 693 0.48 -2.49 32.00
CA ASP A 693 -0.80 -1.79 32.01
C ASP A 693 -0.97 -0.75 33.13
N ALA A 694 0.15 -0.15 33.58
CA ALA A 694 0.16 0.85 34.64
C ALA A 694 -0.67 2.12 34.32
N ASN A 695 -0.82 2.47 33.04
CA ASN A 695 -1.63 3.59 32.55
C ASN A 695 -2.92 3.14 31.85
N SER A 696 -3.27 1.86 31.97
CA SER A 696 -4.48 1.31 31.37
C SER A 696 -5.70 1.64 32.23
N ILE A 697 -6.89 1.59 31.61
CA ILE A 697 -8.17 1.88 32.25
C ILE A 697 -9.12 0.68 32.14
N SER A 698 -10.25 0.74 32.84
CA SER A 698 -11.31 -0.27 32.76
C SER A 698 -12.66 0.43 32.83
N VAL A 699 -13.13 0.90 31.67
CA VAL A 699 -14.38 1.66 31.50
C VAL A 699 -15.21 1.07 30.36
N ASP A 700 -16.52 1.21 30.46
CA ASP A 700 -17.41 0.79 29.38
C ASP A 700 -17.19 1.71 28.17
N PRO A 701 -16.81 1.20 27.00
CA PRO A 701 -16.52 2.03 25.84
C PRO A 701 -17.78 2.69 25.23
N MET A 702 -18.99 2.41 25.73
CA MET A 702 -20.22 3.00 25.21
C MET A 702 -20.37 2.87 23.67
N TYR A 703 -19.98 1.72 23.11
CA TYR A 703 -20.09 1.50 21.67
C TYR A 703 -21.52 1.74 21.16
N ILE A 704 -21.65 2.31 19.96
CA ILE A 704 -22.95 2.63 19.34
C ILE A 704 -23.88 1.41 19.34
N ASP A 705 -23.37 0.25 18.93
CA ASP A 705 -24.08 -1.02 19.09
C ASP A 705 -23.12 -2.20 19.28
N THR A 706 -23.62 -3.42 19.08
CA THR A 706 -22.84 -4.65 19.28
C THR A 706 -21.76 -4.88 18.22
N PHE A 707 -22.02 -4.50 16.96
CA PHE A 707 -21.14 -4.71 15.81
C PHE A 707 -20.57 -3.40 15.25
N ASN A 708 -21.20 -2.27 15.58
CA ASN A 708 -20.65 -0.94 15.34
C ASN A 708 -19.87 -0.48 16.59
N LEU A 709 -18.53 -0.54 16.52
CA LEU A 709 -17.64 -0.29 17.65
C LEU A 709 -17.03 1.12 17.67
N HIS A 710 -17.68 2.08 17.00
CA HIS A 710 -17.40 3.49 17.26
C HIS A 710 -17.85 3.82 18.69
N THR A 711 -17.15 4.74 19.34
CA THR A 711 -17.28 5.06 20.75
C THR A 711 -17.43 6.57 20.95
N CYS A 712 -18.04 6.93 22.07
CA CYS A 712 -18.10 8.31 22.56
C CYS A 712 -17.61 8.37 24.02
N GLU A 713 -16.78 7.41 24.43
CA GLU A 713 -16.27 7.30 25.79
C GLU A 713 -15.13 8.29 26.03
N VAL A 714 -15.47 9.43 26.63
CA VAL A 714 -14.53 10.53 26.91
C VAL A 714 -13.30 10.09 27.71
N GLY A 715 -13.38 9.03 28.51
CA GLY A 715 -12.23 8.45 29.21
C GLY A 715 -11.13 7.90 28.29
N PHE A 716 -11.40 7.70 27.00
CA PHE A 716 -10.39 7.27 26.02
C PHE A 716 -9.49 8.42 25.57
N VAL A 717 -9.98 9.67 25.65
CA VAL A 717 -9.27 10.87 25.20
C VAL A 717 -8.09 11.16 26.14
N GLY A 718 -6.88 11.23 25.59
CA GLY A 718 -5.65 11.48 26.37
C GLY A 718 -5.15 10.29 27.20
N SER A 719 -5.89 9.18 27.24
CA SER A 719 -5.49 7.96 27.97
C SER A 719 -4.59 7.03 27.14
N GLY A 720 -4.42 7.29 25.85
CA GLY A 720 -3.55 6.52 24.96
C GLY A 720 -2.07 6.92 25.02
N ILE A 721 -1.28 6.38 24.09
CA ILE A 721 0.06 6.84 23.74
C ILE A 721 0.22 7.01 22.21
N ASN A 722 1.01 7.97 21.74
CA ASN A 722 1.22 8.14 20.29
C ASN A 722 1.97 6.94 19.67
N ILE A 723 1.41 6.38 18.59
CA ILE A 723 2.03 5.31 17.80
C ILE A 723 2.42 5.88 16.42
N ALA A 724 3.71 6.10 16.21
CA ALA A 724 4.22 6.85 15.05
C ALA A 724 3.79 6.34 13.66
N ASN A 725 3.47 5.05 13.53
CA ASN A 725 3.09 4.42 12.26
C ASN A 725 1.56 4.20 12.11
N VAL A 726 0.74 4.73 13.03
CA VAL A 726 -0.73 4.68 13.00
C VAL A 726 -1.25 6.09 13.31
N THR A 727 -1.31 6.93 12.28
CA THR A 727 -1.67 8.36 12.40
C THR A 727 -3.15 8.63 12.18
N GLU A 728 -3.83 7.70 11.52
CA GLU A 728 -5.28 7.75 11.27
C GLU A 728 -5.97 6.67 12.09
N ASP A 729 -7.27 6.80 12.27
CA ASP A 729 -8.12 5.79 12.91
C ASP A 729 -8.77 4.87 11.86
N ILE A 730 -9.88 4.21 12.17
CA ILE A 730 -10.56 3.27 11.27
C ILE A 730 -11.35 3.95 10.15
N ASP A 731 -11.79 5.20 10.34
CA ASP A 731 -12.57 5.97 9.36
C ASP A 731 -11.70 6.94 8.53
N GLY A 732 -10.41 7.00 8.84
CA GLY A 732 -9.41 7.83 8.15
C GLY A 732 -9.21 9.20 8.81
N GLU A 733 -9.68 9.37 10.04
CA GLU A 733 -9.62 10.61 10.80
C GLU A 733 -8.26 10.72 11.51
N GLN A 734 -7.67 11.92 11.53
CA GLN A 734 -6.34 12.11 12.09
C GLN A 734 -6.37 12.00 13.62
N ARG A 735 -5.41 11.26 14.18
CA ARG A 735 -5.24 11.16 15.63
C ARG A 735 -4.52 12.39 16.18
N ASP A 736 -5.12 13.05 17.18
CA ASP A 736 -4.48 14.19 17.87
C ASP A 736 -3.28 13.73 18.70
N SER A 737 -2.09 14.14 18.26
CA SER A 737 -0.83 13.85 18.96
C SER A 737 -0.72 14.44 20.37
N ASN A 738 -1.50 15.47 20.71
CA ASN A 738 -1.53 16.06 22.05
C ASN A 738 -2.51 15.34 22.99
N LYS A 739 -3.47 14.61 22.42
CA LYS A 739 -4.50 13.86 23.14
C LYS A 739 -4.58 12.44 22.58
N PRO A 740 -3.61 11.56 22.87
CA PRO A 740 -3.62 10.20 22.31
C PRO A 740 -4.85 9.39 22.79
N TYR A 741 -5.46 8.64 21.89
CA TYR A 741 -6.71 7.91 22.12
C TYR A 741 -6.47 6.42 22.37
N ILE A 742 -7.31 5.81 23.21
CA ILE A 742 -7.48 4.35 23.24
C ILE A 742 -8.45 3.94 22.14
N GLY A 743 -8.17 2.84 21.46
CA GLY A 743 -9.08 2.19 20.53
C GLY A 743 -8.85 2.58 19.06
N ALA A 744 -9.63 1.91 18.21
CA ALA A 744 -9.61 2.00 16.75
C ALA A 744 -10.29 3.25 16.19
N ASP A 745 -11.03 3.97 17.01
CA ASP A 745 -11.91 5.07 16.65
C ASP A 745 -11.49 6.31 17.44
N VAL A 746 -11.39 7.45 16.77
CA VAL A 746 -11.31 8.76 17.43
C VAL A 746 -12.66 9.46 17.29
N PHE A 747 -12.97 10.36 18.21
CA PHE A 747 -14.21 11.11 18.13
C PHE A 747 -14.02 12.50 18.70
N PHE A 748 -14.94 13.39 18.31
CA PHE A 748 -14.93 14.77 18.76
C PHE A 748 -15.36 14.81 20.23
N ASP A 749 -14.46 15.26 21.10
CA ASP A 749 -14.72 15.43 22.52
C ASP A 749 -15.69 16.61 22.75
N LEU A 750 -16.98 16.27 22.89
CA LEU A 750 -18.05 17.23 23.18
C LEU A 750 -17.93 17.92 24.55
N SER A 751 -17.00 17.49 25.41
CA SER A 751 -16.73 18.13 26.70
C SER A 751 -15.62 19.19 26.65
N ALA A 752 -14.93 19.32 25.52
CA ALA A 752 -13.88 20.32 25.34
C ALA A 752 -14.45 21.75 25.21
N ASP A 753 -13.65 22.72 25.62
CA ASP A 753 -13.86 24.14 25.33
C ASP A 753 -13.76 24.36 23.81
N LEU A 754 -14.86 24.77 23.17
CA LEU A 754 -14.99 24.83 21.71
C LEU A 754 -14.55 26.19 21.17
N LEU A 755 -14.63 27.25 21.96
CA LEU A 755 -14.37 28.63 21.52
C LEU A 755 -13.13 29.25 22.17
N GLY A 756 -12.58 28.60 23.21
CA GLY A 756 -11.39 29.06 23.90
C GLY A 756 -11.65 30.23 24.85
N ALA A 757 -10.57 30.92 25.21
CA ALA A 757 -10.64 32.04 26.14
C ALA A 757 -11.39 33.25 25.56
N GLU A 758 -12.00 34.05 26.45
CA GLU A 758 -12.70 35.29 26.12
C GLU A 758 -11.84 36.25 25.28
N VAL A 759 -12.49 36.94 24.34
CA VAL A 759 -11.82 37.82 23.38
C VAL A 759 -12.24 39.28 23.56
N SER A 760 -11.27 40.18 23.48
CA SER A 760 -11.51 41.63 23.52
C SER A 760 -11.05 42.30 22.22
N LYS A 761 -11.93 43.12 21.64
CA LYS A 761 -11.70 43.82 20.37
C LYS A 761 -11.94 45.31 20.52
N CYS A 762 -11.44 46.11 19.59
CA CYS A 762 -11.84 47.51 19.50
C CYS A 762 -13.26 47.62 18.90
N PRO A 763 -14.06 48.64 19.27
CA PRO A 763 -15.46 48.70 18.85
C PRO A 763 -15.70 48.64 17.34
N GLN A 764 -14.77 49.15 16.54
CA GLN A 764 -14.87 49.22 15.07
C GLN A 764 -14.33 47.97 14.37
N ASP A 765 -13.61 47.11 15.08
CA ASP A 765 -12.96 45.94 14.48
C ASP A 765 -13.91 44.75 14.43
N ALA A 766 -13.73 43.91 13.40
CA ALA A 766 -14.29 42.57 13.33
C ALA A 766 -13.32 41.57 13.94
N ILE A 767 -13.84 40.54 14.61
CA ILE A 767 -13.04 39.39 15.04
C ILE A 767 -13.65 38.10 14.48
N THR A 768 -12.81 37.13 14.15
CA THR A 768 -13.26 35.79 13.76
C THR A 768 -13.35 34.92 15.00
N LEU A 769 -14.52 34.33 15.24
CA LEU A 769 -14.71 33.25 16.19
C LEU A 769 -14.68 31.94 15.41
N GLU A 770 -13.95 30.94 15.90
CA GLU A 770 -13.76 29.66 15.22
C GLU A 770 -13.89 28.52 16.22
N VAL A 771 -14.66 27.49 15.86
CA VAL A 771 -14.75 26.26 16.65
C VAL A 771 -13.41 25.54 16.61
N GLN A 772 -12.84 25.28 17.78
CA GLN A 772 -11.61 24.54 17.96
C GLN A 772 -11.86 23.03 17.88
N GLY A 773 -10.88 22.28 17.36
CA GLY A 773 -10.92 20.82 17.23
C GLY A 773 -10.97 20.33 15.78
N ASP A 774 -11.07 19.00 15.58
CA ASP A 774 -11.12 18.41 14.24
C ASP A 774 -12.51 18.61 13.61
N SER A 775 -12.57 19.49 12.62
CA SER A 775 -13.80 19.81 11.89
C SER A 775 -14.40 18.63 11.10
N THR A 776 -13.63 17.57 10.81
CA THR A 776 -14.08 16.41 10.02
C THR A 776 -15.14 15.57 10.75
N GLN A 777 -15.16 15.63 12.08
CA GLN A 777 -16.07 14.87 12.94
C GLN A 777 -17.35 15.65 13.31
N ILE A 778 -17.47 16.91 12.87
CA ILE A 778 -18.63 17.77 13.14
C ILE A 778 -19.60 17.72 11.97
N LEU A 779 -20.83 17.28 12.24
CA LEU A 779 -21.91 17.15 11.25
C LEU A 779 -22.61 18.48 10.96
N SER A 780 -22.72 19.36 11.95
CA SER A 780 -23.32 20.69 11.77
C SER A 780 -22.87 21.69 12.83
N TYR A 781 -22.97 22.98 12.46
CA TYR A 781 -22.76 24.14 13.32
C TYR A 781 -24.05 24.95 13.37
N ASN A 782 -24.34 25.55 14.52
CA ASN A 782 -25.42 26.52 14.66
C ASN A 782 -25.00 27.64 15.61
N TRP A 783 -24.65 28.79 15.05
CA TRP A 783 -24.27 29.97 15.80
C TRP A 783 -25.46 30.84 16.15
N THR A 784 -25.53 31.32 17.39
CA THR A 784 -26.47 32.35 17.81
C THR A 784 -25.74 33.54 18.44
N PRO A 785 -26.14 34.78 18.13
CA PRO A 785 -27.20 35.17 17.19
C PRO A 785 -26.84 34.96 15.71
N GLY A 786 -27.84 34.68 14.86
CA GLY A 786 -27.68 34.65 13.39
C GLY A 786 -28.00 33.32 12.69
N ASN A 787 -28.12 32.21 13.42
CA ASN A 787 -28.34 30.86 12.89
C ASN A 787 -27.37 30.50 11.76
N LEU A 788 -26.09 30.88 11.92
CA LEU A 788 -25.05 30.63 10.93
C LEU A 788 -24.53 29.20 11.09
N THR A 789 -24.14 28.56 9.99
CA THR A 789 -23.83 27.12 9.96
C THR A 789 -22.40 26.82 9.51
N THR A 790 -21.49 27.79 9.68
CA THR A 790 -20.09 27.69 9.28
C THR A 790 -19.20 27.36 10.48
N PRO A 791 -18.02 26.74 10.28
CA PRO A 791 -17.07 26.43 11.37
C PRO A 791 -16.51 27.68 12.06
N SER A 792 -16.52 28.82 11.37
CA SER A 792 -16.14 30.11 11.90
C SER A 792 -17.12 31.21 11.47
N ILE A 793 -17.21 32.27 12.26
CA ILE A 793 -18.02 33.45 11.99
C ILE A 793 -17.21 34.73 12.24
N SER A 794 -17.46 35.77 11.42
CA SER A 794 -16.92 37.10 11.66
C SER A 794 -17.94 37.93 12.43
N VAL A 795 -17.55 38.48 13.57
CA VAL A 795 -18.45 39.23 14.46
C VAL A 795 -17.95 40.66 14.71
N ASN A 796 -18.88 41.61 14.60
CA ASN A 796 -18.59 43.05 14.70
C ASN A 796 -19.13 43.66 15.99
N ASN A 797 -20.11 43.02 16.62
CA ASN A 797 -20.75 43.54 17.83
C ASN A 797 -20.18 42.84 19.06
N ALA A 798 -20.08 43.60 20.16
CA ALA A 798 -19.83 43.00 21.47
C ALA A 798 -21.09 42.29 21.96
N GLY A 799 -20.90 41.26 22.77
CA GLY A 799 -21.97 40.45 23.34
C GLY A 799 -21.63 38.98 23.37
N TRP A 800 -22.61 38.18 23.80
CA TRP A 800 -22.50 36.74 23.89
C TRP A 800 -22.79 36.09 22.55
N TYR A 801 -21.88 35.21 22.14
CA TYR A 801 -22.04 34.33 21.00
C TYR A 801 -22.05 32.89 21.51
N TYR A 802 -22.95 32.08 20.96
CA TYR A 802 -23.08 30.68 21.28
C TYR A 802 -22.92 29.87 20.01
N VAL A 803 -22.22 28.75 20.08
CA VAL A 803 -22.19 27.75 19.01
C VAL A 803 -22.73 26.44 19.55
N THR A 804 -23.71 25.87 18.87
CA THR A 804 -24.09 24.48 19.05
C THR A 804 -23.48 23.67 17.92
N ILE A 805 -22.69 22.66 18.25
CA ILE A 805 -22.21 21.68 17.27
C ILE A 805 -22.95 20.36 17.45
N THR A 806 -23.16 19.64 16.36
CA THR A 806 -23.67 18.27 16.37
C THR A 806 -22.63 17.33 15.76
N THR A 807 -22.35 16.22 16.43
CA THR A 807 -21.42 15.17 16.01
C THR A 807 -22.13 13.82 16.04
N ALA A 808 -21.45 12.74 15.65
CA ALA A 808 -21.97 11.38 15.82
C ALA A 808 -22.28 11.04 17.30
N CYS A 809 -21.57 11.69 18.24
CA CYS A 809 -21.70 11.48 19.67
C CYS A 809 -22.78 12.32 20.36
N GLY A 810 -23.45 13.23 19.64
CA GLY A 810 -24.50 14.07 20.20
C GLY A 810 -24.32 15.53 19.83
N SER A 811 -24.61 16.44 20.76
CA SER A 811 -24.44 17.87 20.53
C SER A 811 -23.93 18.57 21.78
N ALA A 812 -23.05 19.55 21.58
CA ALA A 812 -22.54 20.42 22.64
C ALA A 812 -22.83 21.87 22.28
N THR A 813 -23.01 22.71 23.29
CA THR A 813 -23.10 24.15 23.12
C THR A 813 -22.04 24.82 23.95
N ASP A 814 -21.31 25.74 23.34
CA ASP A 814 -20.33 26.58 24.00
C ASP A 814 -20.65 28.05 23.77
N SER A 815 -20.15 28.92 24.64
CA SER A 815 -20.41 30.35 24.63
C SER A 815 -19.14 31.15 24.85
N ILE A 816 -18.99 32.23 24.10
CA ILE A 816 -17.90 33.19 24.27
C ILE A 816 -18.45 34.61 24.35
N GLU A 817 -17.90 35.40 25.28
CA GLU A 817 -18.18 36.83 25.35
C GLU A 817 -17.15 37.61 24.53
N VAL A 818 -17.66 38.43 23.61
CA VAL A 818 -16.84 39.41 22.87
C VAL A 818 -16.99 40.75 23.57
N ILE A 819 -15.92 41.25 24.18
CA ILE A 819 -15.93 42.50 24.95
C ILE A 819 -15.25 43.62 24.14
N ASN A 820 -15.86 44.80 24.14
CA ASN A 820 -15.20 45.98 23.57
C ASN A 820 -14.16 46.53 24.56
N LYS A 821 -12.92 46.65 24.08
CA LYS A 821 -11.89 47.44 24.77
C LYS A 821 -12.34 48.91 24.84
N PRO A 822 -12.03 49.61 25.94
CA PRO A 822 -12.47 50.99 26.11
C PRO A 822 -11.75 51.93 25.13
N LEU A 823 -12.49 52.85 24.52
CA LEU A 823 -11.90 53.97 23.77
C LEU A 823 -11.23 54.94 24.76
N PRO A 824 -10.15 55.62 24.34
CA PRO A 824 -9.56 56.68 25.15
C PRO A 824 -10.55 57.84 25.24
N ILE A 825 -10.60 58.52 26.39
CA ILE A 825 -11.34 59.77 26.56
C ILE A 825 -10.34 60.83 26.94
N ALA A 826 -10.11 61.80 26.06
CA ALA A 826 -9.10 62.83 26.24
C ALA A 826 -9.62 63.90 27.22
N SER A 827 -8.86 64.18 28.27
CA SER A 827 -9.20 65.20 29.25
C SER A 827 -7.93 65.73 29.91
N PHE A 828 -7.94 66.98 30.34
CA PHE A 828 -6.83 67.55 31.08
C PHE A 828 -7.25 68.70 31.97
N ASN A 829 -6.44 68.92 33.01
CA ASN A 829 -6.53 70.07 33.89
C ASN A 829 -5.36 71.02 33.62
N ILE A 830 -5.60 72.31 33.85
CA ILE A 830 -4.63 73.37 33.56
C ILE A 830 -4.45 74.20 34.81
N THR A 831 -3.20 74.43 35.18
CA THR A 831 -2.85 75.39 36.22
C THR A 831 -1.98 76.47 35.61
N THR A 832 -2.53 77.68 35.47
CA THR A 832 -1.77 78.86 35.06
C THR A 832 -1.14 79.50 36.29
N THR A 833 0.16 79.75 36.24
CA THR A 833 0.81 80.61 37.23
C THR A 833 0.82 82.05 36.69
N ASN A 834 0.93 83.03 37.58
CA ASN A 834 0.96 84.46 37.23
C ASN A 834 2.26 84.91 36.48
N GLN A 835 2.91 83.99 35.74
CA GLN A 835 4.24 84.13 35.12
C GLN A 835 4.32 83.50 33.71
N LEU A 836 3.33 83.72 32.85
CA LEU A 836 3.30 83.19 31.46
C LEU A 836 3.48 81.66 31.31
N THR A 837 3.34 80.90 32.40
CA THR A 837 3.59 79.45 32.43
C THR A 837 2.30 78.71 32.71
N ALA A 838 2.01 77.67 31.92
CA ALA A 838 0.90 76.74 32.17
C ALA A 838 1.43 75.34 32.40
N VAL A 839 0.94 74.69 33.45
CA VAL A 839 1.19 73.26 33.71
C VAL A 839 -0.06 72.49 33.32
N PHE A 840 0.14 71.46 32.50
CA PHE A 840 -0.93 70.58 32.01
C PHE A 840 -0.83 69.24 32.73
N ALA A 841 -1.93 68.86 33.35
CA ALA A 841 -2.08 67.55 33.97
C ALA A 841 -3.07 66.74 33.15
N ASP A 842 -2.62 65.62 32.60
CA ASP A 842 -3.48 64.64 31.94
C ASP A 842 -4.54 64.13 32.92
N ALA A 843 -5.77 64.14 32.46
CA ALA A 843 -6.93 63.54 33.13
C ALA A 843 -7.65 62.56 32.19
N SER A 844 -6.99 62.15 31.10
CA SER A 844 -7.55 61.24 30.11
C SER A 844 -7.73 59.85 30.72
N THR A 845 -8.79 59.15 30.30
CA THR A 845 -9.01 57.75 30.70
C THR A 845 -8.69 56.82 29.54
N ASN A 846 -8.19 55.63 29.84
CA ASN A 846 -7.86 54.57 28.87
C ASN A 846 -6.84 54.96 27.77
N ALA A 847 -6.12 56.07 27.92
CA ALA A 847 -5.07 56.49 27.01
C ALA A 847 -3.71 55.90 27.41
N THR A 848 -2.90 55.54 26.42
CA THR A 848 -1.52 55.05 26.59
C THR A 848 -0.49 55.98 25.94
N SER A 849 -0.94 56.96 25.16
CA SER A 849 -0.09 57.98 24.52
C SER A 849 -0.82 59.32 24.39
N TRP A 850 -0.04 60.40 24.37
CA TRP A 850 -0.53 61.78 24.39
C TRP A 850 0.20 62.64 23.37
N THR A 851 -0.51 63.56 22.73
CA THR A 851 0.04 64.61 21.87
C THR A 851 -0.64 65.92 22.18
N TRP A 852 0.16 66.89 22.62
CA TRP A 852 -0.25 68.24 22.98
C TRP A 852 0.08 69.22 21.86
N ASN A 853 -0.82 70.16 21.61
CA ASN A 853 -0.56 71.37 20.84
C ASN A 853 -0.96 72.57 21.71
N PHE A 854 -0.01 73.44 22.03
CA PHE A 854 -0.23 74.54 22.97
C PHE A 854 -0.87 75.78 22.32
N GLY A 855 -1.17 75.75 21.01
CA GLY A 855 -1.84 76.83 20.30
C GLY A 855 -0.93 77.99 19.88
N ASP A 856 0.37 77.90 20.12
CA ASP A 856 1.41 78.88 19.75
C ASP A 856 2.41 78.34 18.72
N GLY A 857 2.15 77.14 18.18
CA GLY A 857 3.02 76.41 17.25
C GLY A 857 3.91 75.35 17.90
N ASN A 858 3.96 75.27 19.23
CA ASN A 858 4.72 74.24 19.96
C ASN A 858 3.85 73.04 20.36
N SER A 859 4.49 71.88 20.57
CA SER A 859 3.83 70.61 20.92
C SER A 859 4.62 69.82 21.97
N SER A 860 3.99 68.80 22.55
CA SER A 860 4.64 67.84 23.46
C SER A 860 3.99 66.46 23.36
N THR A 861 4.74 65.41 23.71
CA THR A 861 4.21 64.03 23.83
C THR A 861 4.27 63.49 25.26
N GLN A 862 4.69 64.32 26.22
CA GLN A 862 4.70 63.94 27.63
C GLN A 862 3.27 63.84 28.15
N GLN A 863 3.02 62.93 29.10
CA GLN A 863 1.71 62.82 29.74
C GLN A 863 1.32 64.10 30.49
N ASN A 864 2.24 64.69 31.27
CA ASN A 864 1.98 65.91 32.05
C ASN A 864 3.02 67.00 31.74
N PRO A 865 2.90 67.73 30.61
CA PRO A 865 3.89 68.74 30.24
C PRO A 865 3.66 70.07 30.98
N PHE A 866 4.69 70.89 31.03
CA PHE A 866 4.55 72.33 31.26
C PHE A 866 4.97 73.09 29.99
N HIS A 867 4.38 74.26 29.76
CA HIS A 867 4.72 75.12 28.62
C HIS A 867 4.83 76.58 29.05
N ILE A 868 5.78 77.30 28.47
CA ILE A 868 6.03 78.72 28.73
C ILE A 868 5.65 79.50 27.49
N TYR A 869 4.71 80.43 27.63
CA TYR A 869 4.26 81.29 26.54
C TYR A 869 5.12 82.55 26.44
N ASN A 870 5.44 82.95 25.22
CA ASN A 870 6.28 84.13 24.98
C ASN A 870 5.55 85.47 25.22
N GLN A 871 4.21 85.48 25.21
CA GLN A 871 3.39 86.69 25.38
C GLN A 871 2.13 86.39 26.21
N SER A 872 1.62 87.43 26.90
CA SER A 872 0.29 87.35 27.49
C SER A 872 -0.78 87.25 26.40
N GLY A 873 -1.74 86.37 26.58
CA GLY A 873 -2.74 86.10 25.56
C GLY A 873 -3.60 84.89 25.88
N THR A 874 -4.47 84.56 24.94
CA THR A 874 -5.39 83.44 25.01
C THR A 874 -5.00 82.41 23.96
N TYR A 875 -4.70 81.18 24.38
CA TYR A 875 -4.23 80.09 23.53
C TYR A 875 -5.19 78.90 23.60
N THR A 876 -5.51 78.31 22.44
CA THR A 876 -6.32 77.08 22.37
C THR A 876 -5.41 75.87 22.45
N VAL A 877 -5.42 75.20 23.60
CA VAL A 877 -4.62 74.00 23.83
C VAL A 877 -5.41 72.78 23.43
N THR A 878 -4.79 71.90 22.65
CA THR A 878 -5.36 70.63 22.19
C THR A 878 -4.57 69.46 22.77
N LEU A 879 -5.27 68.49 23.35
CA LEU A 879 -4.73 67.19 23.73
C LEU A 879 -5.37 66.11 22.86
N ILE A 880 -4.56 65.33 22.16
CA ILE A 880 -4.94 64.08 21.52
C ILE A 880 -4.43 62.93 22.38
N ALA A 881 -5.33 62.12 22.91
CA ALA A 881 -5.00 60.96 23.75
C ALA A 881 -5.39 59.68 23.00
N CYS A 882 -4.45 58.73 22.85
CA CYS A 882 -4.66 57.53 22.05
C CYS A 882 -4.38 56.24 22.83
N ASN A 883 -4.99 55.15 22.36
CA ASN A 883 -4.65 53.77 22.70
C ASN A 883 -4.76 52.88 21.44
N ASP A 884 -4.61 51.57 21.58
CA ASP A 884 -4.66 50.62 20.46
C ASP A 884 -6.02 50.59 19.72
N CYS A 885 -7.08 51.16 20.30
CA CYS A 885 -8.42 51.23 19.72
C CYS A 885 -8.77 52.56 19.06
N GLY A 886 -7.88 53.56 19.15
CA GLY A 886 -8.07 54.84 18.49
C GLY A 886 -7.59 56.01 19.33
N CYS A 887 -8.08 57.20 18.99
CA CYS A 887 -7.73 58.44 19.65
C CYS A 887 -8.99 59.26 19.96
N ASP A 888 -8.93 60.03 21.04
CA ASP A 888 -9.88 61.08 21.34
C ASP A 888 -9.15 62.42 21.47
N THR A 889 -9.84 63.53 21.22
CA THR A 889 -9.26 64.87 21.21
C THR A 889 -10.10 65.83 22.04
N THR A 890 -9.44 66.55 22.94
CA THR A 890 -10.07 67.60 23.75
C THR A 890 -9.33 68.92 23.57
N THR A 891 -10.08 70.02 23.69
CA THR A 891 -9.53 71.37 23.57
C THR A 891 -10.00 72.24 24.72
N GLN A 892 -9.12 73.08 25.24
CA GLN A 892 -9.45 74.08 26.24
C GLN A 892 -8.70 75.38 25.96
N VAL A 893 -9.33 76.49 26.34
CA VAL A 893 -8.78 77.83 26.16
C VAL A 893 -8.04 78.25 27.43
N VAL A 894 -6.77 78.63 27.29
CA VAL A 894 -5.91 79.09 28.39
C VAL A 894 -5.60 80.56 28.24
N THR A 895 -5.79 81.35 29.29
CA THR A 895 -5.35 82.74 29.34
C THR A 895 -4.16 82.88 30.28
N VAL A 896 -3.05 83.43 29.77
CA VAL A 896 -1.83 83.70 30.57
C VAL A 896 -1.58 85.21 30.65
N LEU A 897 -1.38 85.73 31.87
CA LEU A 897 -1.21 87.15 32.16
C LEU A 897 0.11 87.40 32.91
N ALA A 898 0.69 88.60 32.73
CA ALA A 898 1.80 89.10 33.54
C ALA A 898 1.28 90.02 34.66
N ASN A 899 1.74 89.83 35.91
CA ASN A 899 1.25 90.60 37.07
C ASN A 899 1.98 91.94 37.32
N SER A 900 1.23 92.95 37.80
CA SER A 900 1.70 94.11 38.59
C SER A 900 0.79 94.32 39.82
N ILE A 901 1.35 94.58 41.02
CA ILE A 901 0.66 94.79 42.33
C ILE A 901 0.88 96.25 42.81
N ASP A 902 -0.11 96.91 43.46
CA ASP A 902 0.02 98.25 44.11
C ASP A 902 -0.44 98.22 45.59
N GLU A 903 0.38 98.78 46.50
CA GLU A 903 0.37 98.65 47.98
C GLU A 903 -0.05 99.92 48.76
N ASN A 904 -0.50 101.01 48.11
CA ASN A 904 -0.47 102.35 48.73
C ASN A 904 -1.71 102.87 49.51
N PHE A 905 -2.79 102.11 49.71
CA PHE A 905 -4.05 102.72 50.18
C PHE A 905 -4.19 102.94 51.71
N LEU A 906 -3.47 102.21 52.58
CA LEU A 906 -3.74 102.21 54.04
C LEU A 906 -2.75 102.97 54.94
N GLN A 907 -1.64 103.50 54.42
CA GLN A 907 -0.65 104.23 55.24
C GLN A 907 -1.08 105.65 55.66
N ASN A 908 -2.04 106.27 54.97
CA ASN A 908 -2.43 107.67 55.22
C ASN A 908 -3.57 107.84 56.26
N VAL A 909 -4.15 106.74 56.74
CA VAL A 909 -5.41 106.75 57.50
C VAL A 909 -5.23 106.31 58.95
N VAL A 910 -4.13 105.63 59.26
CA VAL A 910 -3.82 105.10 60.59
C VAL A 910 -2.53 105.69 61.13
N SER A 911 -2.57 106.16 62.37
CA SER A 911 -1.39 106.56 63.15
C SER A 911 -1.39 105.87 64.51
N ILE A 912 -0.21 105.44 64.98
CA ILE A 912 -0.04 104.81 66.30
C ILE A 912 1.00 105.61 67.07
N TYR A 913 0.61 106.16 68.23
CA TYR A 913 1.47 107.05 69.00
C TYR A 913 1.13 107.05 70.50
N PRO A 914 2.10 107.32 71.39
CA PRO A 914 3.53 107.36 71.09
C PRO A 914 4.05 105.94 70.75
N ASN A 915 5.02 105.88 69.84
CA ASN A 915 5.69 104.65 69.42
C ASN A 915 7.16 105.00 69.16
N PRO A 916 8.10 104.75 70.09
CA PRO A 916 7.97 103.86 71.27
C PRO A 916 7.09 104.36 72.43
N ASN A 917 6.65 103.46 73.33
CA ASN A 917 5.85 103.76 74.54
C ASN A 917 6.18 102.83 75.72
N LYS A 918 5.68 103.12 76.94
CA LYS A 918 5.87 102.30 78.17
C LYS A 918 4.70 101.35 78.48
N GLY A 919 4.06 100.82 77.45
CA GLY A 919 2.89 99.95 77.54
C GLY A 919 1.57 100.68 77.37
N GLU A 920 1.59 102.00 77.14
CA GLU A 920 0.40 102.81 76.84
C GLU A 920 0.56 103.55 75.51
N PHE A 921 -0.31 103.29 74.54
CA PHE A 921 -0.34 103.98 73.25
C PHE A 921 -1.75 104.10 72.67
N THR A 922 -1.92 105.06 71.77
CA THR A 922 -3.18 105.30 71.07
C THR A 922 -3.05 104.85 69.62
N ILE A 923 -4.03 104.08 69.14
CA ILE A 923 -4.26 103.82 67.72
C ILE A 923 -5.34 104.79 67.26
N SER A 924 -4.95 105.73 66.39
CA SER A 924 -5.84 106.72 65.77
C SER A 924 -6.09 106.35 64.32
N MET A 925 -7.36 106.13 63.97
CA MET A 925 -7.84 105.81 62.63
C MET A 925 -8.84 106.89 62.22
N ASN A 926 -8.47 107.72 61.24
CA ASN A 926 -9.31 108.84 60.81
C ASN A 926 -10.30 108.38 59.72
N GLY A 927 -11.60 108.68 59.86
CA GLY A 927 -12.61 108.30 58.86
C GLY A 927 -12.99 106.82 58.79
N VAL A 928 -12.70 106.03 59.83
CA VAL A 928 -13.02 104.59 59.90
C VAL A 928 -14.18 104.34 60.87
N ALA A 929 -15.33 103.89 60.36
CA ALA A 929 -16.54 103.66 61.17
C ALA A 929 -16.48 102.39 62.04
N SER A 930 -15.74 101.38 61.59
CA SER A 930 -15.47 100.16 62.37
C SER A 930 -14.11 99.57 62.00
N ALA A 931 -13.37 99.07 62.99
CA ALA A 931 -12.11 98.38 62.77
C ALA A 931 -11.98 97.18 63.70
N GLN A 932 -11.35 96.10 63.21
CA GLN A 932 -10.85 95.03 64.05
C GLN A 932 -9.35 95.24 64.26
N ILE A 933 -8.96 95.40 65.51
CA ILE A 933 -7.57 95.57 65.93
C ILE A 933 -7.12 94.25 66.55
N GLU A 934 -5.99 93.73 66.09
CA GLU A 934 -5.33 92.56 66.66
C GLU A 934 -3.86 92.91 66.90
N ILE A 935 -3.39 92.76 68.12
CA ILE A 935 -2.00 92.99 68.50
C ILE A 935 -1.38 91.65 68.82
N THR A 936 -0.31 91.30 68.11
CA THR A 936 0.43 90.06 68.27
C THR A 936 1.86 90.31 68.72
N THR A 937 2.41 89.39 69.51
CA THR A 937 3.85 89.34 69.75
C THR A 937 4.59 88.96 68.47
N ILE A 938 5.92 89.13 68.42
CA ILE A 938 6.74 88.63 67.30
C ILE A 938 6.64 87.11 67.09
N GLN A 939 6.21 86.35 68.12
CA GLN A 939 5.95 84.91 68.03
C GLN A 939 4.53 84.58 67.56
N GLY A 940 3.73 85.59 67.18
CA GLY A 940 2.38 85.42 66.65
C GLY A 940 1.29 85.23 67.71
N GLN A 941 1.61 85.41 69.01
CA GLN A 941 0.61 85.30 70.08
C GLN A 941 -0.24 86.57 70.13
N VAL A 942 -1.55 86.46 69.96
CA VAL A 942 -2.49 87.59 70.13
C VAL A 942 -2.54 87.98 71.61
N VAL A 943 -2.11 89.20 71.91
CA VAL A 943 -2.12 89.77 73.27
C VAL A 943 -3.25 90.77 73.47
N TYR A 944 -3.83 91.27 72.39
CA TYR A 944 -4.99 92.15 72.44
C TYR A 944 -5.80 91.98 71.16
N THR A 945 -7.11 91.90 71.30
CA THR A 945 -8.03 91.93 70.16
C THR A 945 -9.27 92.71 70.56
N GLU A 946 -9.70 93.63 69.71
CA GLU A 946 -10.94 94.37 69.92
C GLU A 946 -11.54 94.78 68.58
N LYS A 947 -12.87 94.67 68.50
CA LYS A 947 -13.64 95.31 67.44
C LYS A 947 -14.17 96.63 67.97
N VAL A 948 -13.77 97.72 67.34
CA VAL A 948 -14.16 99.07 67.73
C VAL A 948 -15.12 99.64 66.70
N ILE A 949 -16.18 100.30 67.17
CA ILE A 949 -17.19 100.97 66.33
C ILE A 949 -17.33 102.40 66.86
N ALA A 950 -17.25 103.40 65.98
CA ALA A 950 -17.42 104.81 66.34
C ALA A 950 -18.08 105.58 65.20
N ASN A 951 -18.88 106.60 65.53
CA ASN A 951 -19.38 107.58 64.56
C ASN A 951 -18.28 108.62 64.28
N GLY A 952 -17.27 108.25 63.47
CA GLY A 952 -16.20 109.16 63.04
C GLY A 952 -14.80 108.55 63.12
N SER A 953 -13.84 109.29 63.70
CA SER A 953 -12.49 108.77 63.93
C SER A 953 -12.45 107.85 65.14
N ILE A 954 -11.76 106.71 65.01
CA ILE A 954 -11.51 105.80 66.14
C ILE A 954 -10.18 106.20 66.78
N ASN A 955 -10.22 106.64 68.04
CA ASN A 955 -9.03 106.80 68.88
C ASN A 955 -9.11 105.77 70.00
N LYS A 956 -8.31 104.71 69.88
CA LYS A 956 -8.30 103.62 70.86
C LYS A 956 -7.02 103.65 71.68
N ASN A 957 -7.16 103.91 72.97
CA ASN A 957 -6.06 103.77 73.93
C ASN A 957 -5.88 102.29 74.28
N ILE A 958 -4.66 101.82 74.12
CA ILE A 958 -4.20 100.47 74.42
C ILE A 958 -3.30 100.55 75.65
N HIS A 959 -3.60 99.70 76.64
CA HIS A 959 -2.76 99.49 77.81
C HIS A 959 -2.33 98.02 77.84
N LEU A 960 -1.03 97.77 77.67
CA LEU A 960 -0.40 96.45 77.78
C LEU A 960 0.34 96.38 79.13
N ASN A 961 -0.29 95.77 80.13
CA ASN A 961 0.29 95.59 81.47
C ASN A 961 1.58 94.76 81.41
N ASN A 962 2.66 95.25 82.03
CA ASN A 962 3.96 94.55 82.15
C ASN A 962 4.54 94.07 80.80
N ALA A 963 4.28 94.77 79.69
CA ALA A 963 4.80 94.44 78.37
C ALA A 963 6.13 95.15 78.08
N THR A 964 7.10 94.45 77.49
CA THR A 964 8.33 95.01 76.91
C THR A 964 8.65 94.26 75.61
N GLY A 965 9.08 94.98 74.57
CA GLY A 965 9.44 94.42 73.27
C GLY A 965 8.60 94.92 72.09
N MET A 966 8.73 94.23 70.95
CA MET A 966 8.08 94.58 69.69
C MET A 966 6.76 93.81 69.51
N TYR A 967 5.73 94.50 69.04
CA TYR A 967 4.42 93.95 68.72
C TYR A 967 3.99 94.35 67.31
N PHE A 968 3.18 93.51 66.67
CA PHE A 968 2.53 93.83 65.40
C PHE A 968 1.06 94.17 65.66
N VAL A 969 0.64 95.33 65.19
CA VAL A 969 -0.75 95.78 65.20
C VAL A 969 -1.32 95.52 63.81
N LYS A 970 -2.13 94.47 63.69
CA LYS A 970 -2.93 94.19 62.51
C LYS A 970 -4.26 94.92 62.64
N ILE A 971 -4.61 95.70 61.63
CA ILE A 971 -5.88 96.42 61.56
C ILE A 971 -6.60 95.97 60.31
N ILE A 972 -7.83 95.50 60.49
CA ILE A 972 -8.74 95.13 59.41
C ILE A 972 -9.87 96.14 59.41
N ALA A 973 -9.95 96.93 58.34
CA ALA A 973 -10.99 97.93 58.12
C ALA A 973 -11.32 97.98 56.62
N ASN A 974 -12.60 98.11 56.26
CA ASN A 974 -13.08 98.18 54.88
C ASN A 974 -12.51 97.06 53.97
N GLU A 975 -12.50 95.81 54.45
CA GLU A 975 -11.97 94.62 53.75
C GLU A 975 -10.47 94.64 53.41
N GLN A 976 -9.74 95.65 53.88
CA GLN A 976 -8.31 95.74 53.70
C GLN A 976 -7.58 95.46 55.02
N THR A 977 -6.38 94.90 54.90
CA THR A 977 -5.53 94.55 56.05
C THR A 977 -4.27 95.40 56.03
N MET A 978 -3.99 96.06 57.15
CA MET A 978 -2.72 96.73 57.40
C MET A 978 -2.04 96.08 58.60
N ILE A 979 -0.71 95.98 58.56
CA ILE A 979 0.10 95.54 59.69
C ILE A 979 1.14 96.62 59.96
N SER A 980 1.17 97.14 61.19
CA SER A 980 2.16 98.12 61.65
C SER A 980 2.89 97.60 62.88
N LYS A 981 4.11 98.09 63.10
CA LYS A 981 4.96 97.70 64.23
C LYS A 981 4.83 98.71 65.37
N VAL A 982 4.71 98.22 66.61
CA VAL A 982 4.76 99.01 67.85
C VAL A 982 5.89 98.52 68.76
N ILE A 983 6.61 99.45 69.37
CA ILE A 983 7.72 99.21 70.29
C ILE A 983 7.30 99.64 71.70
N VAL A 984 7.39 98.72 72.66
CA VAL A 984 7.13 98.95 74.09
C VAL A 984 8.45 98.82 74.86
N GLU A 985 8.87 99.90 75.54
CA GLU A 985 10.12 100.03 76.31
C GLU A 985 9.92 99.90 77.82
#